data_AF-A0A8A3P8W1-F1
#
_entry.id   AF-A0A8A3P8W1-F1
#
_cell.length_a   1.000
_cell.length_b   1.000
_cell.length_c   1.000
_cell.angle_alpha   90.00
_cell.angle_beta   90.00
_cell.angle_gamma   90.00
#
_symmetry.space_group_name_H-M   'P 1'
#
loop_
_entity.id
_entity.type
_entity.pdbx_description
1 polymer ?
#
loop_
_entity_poly.entity_id
_entity_poly.type
_entity_poly.pdbx_seq_one_letter_code
_entity_poly.pdbx_strand_id
1 'polypeptide(L)'
;MPADRLLTTVLRAYQGVPDPVQTDRILGTTTSLLTTLTNPLNISLLTSHLLTAPAIWNNIDGLRICLRIIGVFNTAAITVHKNELEGHNEKSPYDAYQPRKGGGIGSDDWARAVIKGADDRSPRWQHLLVIAGVLLGMEGGGRHGLSGGLRSTIERALVTAANLALENPTRDGILAAESIVLALNHSFPLLSDGIRAGLNYDGLVMIMVRTATAMEGYQDGIFLKHIDSDIKQVPGDKFDWSSKSNSFLELQRQASSPILSSMGPLSRLIAHAIENMNNPLLAVEIREHLLSFTGRLLEGWRGNKLSEIDLSEEETFLTAETLQITAPVLWQVLKSAMFATVVILQALMGRTLVDPVLSTKRLAPIGASETLIILGNIHFISSRLGSNSFSAYVFVNLSSIDILSNYPLESRELLKAIYPAQAGEIPAHPLQRNHDLFYLNTCEHLTNILSPPDNEGLIIGVATPYLNPTAHPGFLEIFEAAHSAVLAVLSGPQNTKLTARFIPTYVDALFNSFPNNLSPRQFRFAFKTLIQLTTPPTPLSTAEPMLAETLLEMLHYRAVHAPTSPLPQSVYMRDTASQQDNQASLSEQAILMLTLLDALPNLALDVLQAWLPISADLLNMIEDNYMRERCKARFWEVLESGEMDVERSAVCVAWWSTWGGRDQVLFGRETIDHGPFMSGGLGEVRSRL
;
A
#
# COMPACT_ATOMS: atom_id res chain seq x y z
N MET A 1 48.50 -0.46 -35.28
CA MET A 1 48.14 -0.25 -36.70
C MET A 1 46.62 -0.19 -36.94
N PRO A 2 45.78 -1.18 -36.58
CA PRO A 2 44.31 -1.03 -36.72
C PRO A 2 43.69 -0.07 -35.68
N ALA A 3 44.17 -0.07 -34.43
CA ALA A 3 43.66 0.79 -33.36
C ALA A 3 43.89 2.30 -33.62
N ASP A 4 45.03 2.68 -34.23
CA ASP A 4 45.38 4.09 -34.48
C ASP A 4 44.47 4.73 -35.55
N ARG A 5 44.09 3.96 -36.57
CA ARG A 5 43.11 4.39 -37.59
C ARG A 5 41.72 4.55 -37.01
N LEU A 6 41.31 3.63 -36.12
CA LEU A 6 40.03 3.71 -35.41
C LEU A 6 39.99 4.92 -34.48
N LEU A 7 41.05 5.17 -33.72
CA LEU A 7 41.17 6.34 -32.83
C LEU A 7 41.02 7.65 -33.61
N THR A 8 41.74 7.80 -34.72
CA THR A 8 41.65 9.01 -35.57
C THR A 8 40.25 9.21 -36.14
N THR A 9 39.58 8.12 -36.49
CA THR A 9 38.21 8.15 -37.02
C THR A 9 37.20 8.56 -35.96
N VAL A 10 37.31 8.00 -34.74
CA VAL A 10 36.42 8.34 -33.61
C VAL A 10 36.62 9.78 -33.14
N LEU A 11 37.86 10.25 -33.05
CA LEU A 11 38.13 11.64 -32.66
C LEU A 11 37.56 12.65 -33.65
N ARG A 12 37.58 12.34 -34.96
CA ARG A 12 36.88 13.15 -35.97
C ARG A 12 35.37 13.07 -35.81
N ALA A 13 34.84 11.89 -35.53
CA ALA A 13 33.40 11.69 -35.33
C ALA A 13 32.86 12.45 -34.10
N TYR A 14 33.66 12.59 -33.03
CA TYR A 14 33.28 13.41 -31.86
C TYR A 14 33.03 14.87 -32.20
N GLN A 15 33.74 15.42 -33.20
CA GLN A 15 33.59 16.81 -33.65
C GLN A 15 32.41 17.03 -34.61
N GLY A 16 31.72 15.96 -35.00
CA GLY A 16 30.61 16.01 -35.95
C GLY A 16 29.30 16.56 -35.36
N VAL A 17 28.30 16.68 -36.23
CA VAL A 17 26.91 17.01 -35.85
C VAL A 17 26.26 15.79 -35.20
N PRO A 18 25.39 15.95 -34.19
CA PRO A 18 24.63 14.84 -33.61
C PRO A 18 23.82 14.07 -34.66
N ASP A 19 24.02 12.77 -34.73
CA ASP A 19 23.25 11.83 -35.57
C ASP A 19 23.03 10.54 -34.76
N PRO A 20 21.78 10.19 -34.38
CA PRO A 20 21.48 9.05 -33.52
C PRO A 20 22.09 7.72 -33.99
N VAL A 21 22.09 7.48 -35.31
CA VAL A 21 22.63 6.24 -35.91
C VAL A 21 24.15 6.21 -35.79
N GLN A 22 24.80 7.37 -35.96
CA GLN A 22 26.25 7.48 -35.78
C GLN A 22 26.64 7.46 -34.30
N THR A 23 25.80 7.96 -33.39
CA THR A 23 26.06 7.95 -31.95
C THR A 23 26.28 6.51 -31.44
N ASP A 24 25.46 5.54 -31.84
CA ASP A 24 25.67 4.12 -31.47
C ASP A 24 27.02 3.59 -31.93
N ARG A 25 27.39 3.90 -33.18
CA ARG A 25 28.67 3.49 -33.74
C ARG A 25 29.84 4.15 -33.03
N ILE A 26 29.73 5.44 -32.69
CA ILE A 26 30.73 6.21 -31.97
C ILE A 26 30.94 5.62 -30.58
N LEU A 27 29.87 5.36 -29.82
CA LEU A 27 29.98 4.79 -28.47
C LEU A 27 30.53 3.35 -28.52
N GLY A 28 30.08 2.51 -29.45
CA GLY A 28 30.59 1.14 -29.61
C GLY A 28 32.09 1.10 -29.95
N THR A 29 32.53 1.97 -30.87
CA THR A 29 33.96 2.10 -31.20
C THR A 29 34.77 2.68 -30.05
N THR A 30 34.22 3.62 -29.29
CA THR A 30 34.83 4.15 -28.06
C THR A 30 35.06 3.05 -27.03
N THR A 31 34.05 2.22 -26.75
CA THR A 31 34.18 1.07 -25.82
C THR A 31 35.27 0.09 -26.28
N SER A 32 35.33 -0.22 -27.57
CA SER A 32 36.38 -1.08 -28.12
C SER A 32 37.78 -0.47 -27.98
N LEU A 33 37.93 0.84 -28.22
CA LEU A 33 39.20 1.52 -28.01
C LEU A 33 39.61 1.55 -26.53
N LEU A 34 38.67 1.84 -25.62
CA LEU A 34 38.93 1.83 -24.17
C LEU A 34 39.48 0.48 -23.66
N THR A 35 39.14 -0.63 -24.31
CA THR A 35 39.57 -1.98 -23.91
C THR A 35 40.84 -2.47 -24.62
N THR A 36 41.21 -1.87 -25.76
CA THR A 36 42.33 -2.32 -26.61
C THR A 36 43.53 -1.39 -26.59
N LEU A 37 43.38 -0.13 -26.19
CA LEU A 37 44.50 0.80 -26.07
C LEU A 37 45.50 0.33 -25.01
N THR A 38 46.79 0.38 -25.37
CA THR A 38 47.91 -0.10 -24.54
C THR A 38 48.59 1.01 -23.74
N ASN A 39 48.33 2.28 -24.07
CA ASN A 39 48.91 3.44 -23.40
C ASN A 39 47.87 4.15 -22.51
N PRO A 40 48.09 4.24 -21.19
CA PRO A 40 47.22 4.97 -20.25
C PRO A 40 46.95 6.43 -20.62
N LEU A 41 47.90 7.12 -21.28
CA LEU A 41 47.71 8.50 -21.72
C LEU A 41 46.63 8.57 -22.82
N ASN A 42 46.61 7.60 -23.74
CA ASN A 42 45.61 7.57 -24.81
C ASN A 42 44.21 7.30 -24.26
N ILE A 43 44.10 6.51 -23.19
CA ILE A 43 42.83 6.28 -22.47
C ILE A 43 42.36 7.59 -21.81
N SER A 44 43.27 8.29 -21.12
CA SER A 44 42.95 9.58 -20.48
C SER A 44 42.44 10.61 -21.51
N LEU A 45 43.13 10.72 -22.64
CA LEU A 45 42.75 11.62 -23.73
C LEU A 45 41.43 11.22 -24.39
N LEU A 46 41.21 9.92 -24.64
CA LEU A 46 39.96 9.43 -25.20
C LEU A 46 38.77 9.76 -24.30
N THR A 47 38.92 9.57 -22.98
CA THR A 47 37.89 9.95 -21.99
C THR A 47 37.62 11.46 -22.01
N SER A 48 38.65 12.31 -21.95
CA SER A 48 38.47 13.78 -21.99
C SER A 48 37.79 14.24 -23.28
N HIS A 49 38.16 13.65 -24.43
CA HIS A 49 37.53 13.95 -25.70
C HIS A 49 36.07 13.47 -25.80
N LEU A 50 35.72 12.34 -25.20
CA LEU A 50 34.35 11.87 -25.13
C LEU A 50 33.47 12.80 -24.28
N LEU A 51 33.96 13.26 -23.13
CA LEU A 51 33.21 14.15 -22.23
C LEU A 51 33.00 15.55 -22.83
N THR A 52 33.85 15.96 -23.77
CA THR A 52 33.73 17.24 -24.46
C THR A 52 33.13 17.12 -25.87
N ALA A 53 32.71 15.92 -26.30
CA ALA A 53 32.26 15.65 -27.67
C ALA A 53 30.90 16.28 -28.02
N PRO A 54 30.83 17.27 -28.92
CA PRO A 54 29.55 17.87 -29.35
C PRO A 54 28.59 16.86 -29.98
N ALA A 55 29.11 15.87 -30.73
CA ALA A 55 28.31 14.83 -31.38
C ALA A 55 27.52 13.96 -30.38
N ILE A 56 27.92 13.93 -29.12
CA ILE A 56 27.28 13.16 -28.04
C ILE A 56 26.38 14.06 -27.20
N TRP A 57 26.90 15.19 -26.72
CA TRP A 57 26.23 16.00 -25.70
C TRP A 57 25.23 17.02 -26.26
N ASN A 58 25.28 17.34 -27.55
CA ASN A 58 24.29 18.22 -28.19
C ASN A 58 23.08 17.45 -28.73
N ASN A 59 22.93 16.17 -28.41
CA ASN A 59 21.83 15.32 -28.86
C ASN A 59 20.57 15.51 -27.97
N ILE A 60 19.39 15.24 -28.55
CA ILE A 60 18.06 15.38 -27.91
C ILE A 60 17.75 14.21 -26.96
N ASP A 61 18.53 13.12 -27.00
CA ASP A 61 18.29 11.88 -26.26
C ASP A 61 18.35 11.99 -24.72
N GLY A 62 18.70 13.16 -24.17
CA GLY A 62 18.57 13.47 -22.75
C GLY A 62 19.24 12.44 -21.84
N LEU A 63 18.52 11.97 -20.82
CA LEU A 63 19.08 11.07 -19.81
C LEU A 63 19.50 9.69 -20.36
N ARG A 64 18.98 9.27 -21.53
CA ARG A 64 19.39 8.02 -22.19
C ARG A 64 20.86 8.07 -22.62
N ILE A 65 21.38 9.24 -23.03
CA ILE A 65 22.80 9.36 -23.35
C ILE A 65 23.66 9.19 -22.10
N CYS A 66 23.22 9.74 -20.96
CA CYS A 66 23.92 9.62 -19.68
C CYS A 66 24.03 8.15 -19.25
N LEU A 67 22.94 7.39 -19.38
CA LEU A 67 22.95 5.95 -19.11
C LEU A 67 23.88 5.20 -20.07
N ARG A 68 23.90 5.57 -21.36
CA ARG A 68 24.82 4.97 -22.35
C ARG A 68 26.28 5.27 -22.02
N ILE A 69 26.61 6.46 -21.55
CA ILE A 69 27.97 6.82 -21.10
C ILE A 69 28.37 5.97 -19.89
N ILE A 70 27.50 5.82 -18.87
CA ILE A 70 27.73 4.86 -17.78
C ILE A 70 27.98 3.45 -18.34
N GLY A 71 27.16 3.03 -19.32
CA GLY A 71 27.27 1.73 -19.99
C GLY A 71 28.59 1.50 -20.74
N VAL A 72 29.12 2.52 -21.41
CA VAL A 72 30.43 2.48 -22.11
C VAL A 72 31.54 2.14 -21.11
N PHE A 73 31.64 2.89 -20.01
CA PHE A 73 32.69 2.67 -19.02
C PHE A 73 32.48 1.39 -18.22
N ASN A 74 31.23 1.02 -17.90
CA ASN A 74 30.90 -0.26 -17.28
C ASN A 74 31.33 -1.46 -18.14
N THR A 75 30.94 -1.46 -19.41
CA THR A 75 31.30 -2.54 -20.35
C THR A 75 32.80 -2.63 -20.57
N ALA A 76 33.47 -1.48 -20.71
CA ALA A 76 34.91 -1.42 -20.86
C ALA A 76 35.64 -1.96 -19.62
N ALA A 77 35.22 -1.55 -18.42
CA ALA A 77 35.77 -2.03 -17.15
C ALA A 77 35.62 -3.55 -16.98
N ILE A 78 34.42 -4.12 -17.23
CA ILE A 78 34.19 -5.57 -17.19
C ILE A 78 35.14 -6.30 -18.14
N THR A 79 35.31 -5.78 -19.36
CA THR A 79 36.15 -6.41 -20.38
C THR A 79 37.63 -6.35 -20.01
N VAL A 80 38.11 -5.23 -19.48
CA VAL A 80 39.50 -5.08 -19.01
C VAL A 80 39.78 -6.06 -17.87
N HIS A 81 38.90 -6.11 -16.87
CA HIS A 81 39.05 -7.03 -15.75
C HIS A 81 39.04 -8.50 -16.19
N LYS A 82 38.14 -8.86 -17.13
CA LYS A 82 38.10 -10.21 -17.70
C LYS A 82 39.41 -10.55 -18.44
N ASN A 83 39.93 -9.63 -19.25
CA ASN A 83 41.19 -9.83 -19.97
C ASN A 83 42.38 -10.00 -19.01
N GLU A 84 42.40 -9.27 -17.90
CA GLU A 84 43.42 -9.40 -16.86
C GLU A 84 43.36 -10.78 -16.19
N LEU A 85 42.17 -11.26 -15.81
CA LEU A 85 41.98 -12.60 -15.24
C LEU A 85 42.37 -13.72 -16.21
N GLU A 86 41.99 -13.62 -17.49
CA GLU A 86 42.38 -14.57 -18.53
C GLU A 86 43.91 -14.58 -18.72
N GLY A 87 44.55 -13.40 -18.73
CA GLY A 87 46.01 -13.26 -18.83
C GLY A 87 46.78 -13.82 -17.63
N HIS A 88 46.18 -13.84 -16.43
CA HIS A 88 46.78 -14.46 -15.25
C HIS A 88 46.62 -15.99 -15.19
N ASN A 89 45.57 -16.55 -15.80
CA ASN A 89 45.30 -17.99 -15.82
C ASN A 89 46.09 -18.76 -16.88
N GLU A 90 46.63 -18.10 -17.90
CA GLU A 90 47.55 -18.69 -18.89
C GLU A 90 48.96 -18.91 -18.29
N LYS A 91 49.09 -19.88 -17.37
CA LYS A 91 50.38 -20.42 -16.87
C LYS A 91 51.07 -21.35 -17.88
N SER A 92 51.04 -21.07 -19.18
CA SER A 92 51.84 -21.81 -20.17
C SER A 92 53.09 -20.99 -20.53
N PRO A 93 54.28 -21.60 -20.72
CA PRO A 93 55.48 -20.84 -21.00
C PRO A 93 55.32 -20.14 -22.35
N TYR A 94 55.31 -18.80 -22.30
CA TYR A 94 55.48 -17.85 -23.38
C TYR A 94 55.72 -18.44 -24.78
N ASP A 95 54.65 -18.63 -25.54
CA ASP A 95 54.74 -18.52 -27.00
C ASP A 95 54.68 -17.03 -27.35
N ALA A 96 55.82 -16.45 -27.73
CA ALA A 96 55.95 -15.03 -28.09
C ALA A 96 55.09 -14.59 -29.30
N TYR A 97 54.35 -15.52 -29.91
CA TYR A 97 53.54 -15.32 -31.11
C TYR A 97 52.03 -15.30 -30.88
N GLN A 98 51.54 -15.53 -29.65
CA GLN A 98 50.12 -15.32 -29.36
C GLN A 98 49.85 -13.86 -28.97
N PRO A 99 48.96 -13.15 -29.70
CA PRO A 99 48.62 -11.78 -29.35
C PRO A 99 47.93 -11.75 -27.99
N ARG A 100 48.45 -10.96 -27.04
CA ARG A 100 47.79 -10.70 -25.77
C ARG A 100 46.34 -10.28 -26.03
N LYS A 101 45.39 -10.90 -25.34
CA LYS A 101 43.99 -10.45 -25.39
C LYS A 101 43.87 -9.10 -24.67
N GLY A 102 43.42 -8.08 -25.40
CA GLY A 102 43.21 -6.72 -24.88
C GLY A 102 44.45 -5.82 -24.92
N GLY A 103 44.33 -4.63 -24.32
CA GLY A 103 45.40 -3.61 -24.28
C GLY A 103 46.58 -3.92 -23.34
N GLY A 104 46.51 -4.99 -22.55
CA GLY A 104 47.59 -5.40 -21.65
C GLY A 104 47.87 -4.45 -20.46
N ILE A 105 46.95 -3.54 -20.16
CA ILE A 105 46.95 -2.67 -18.97
C ILE A 105 46.13 -3.36 -17.88
N GLY A 106 46.61 -3.38 -16.63
CA GLY A 106 45.86 -3.92 -15.49
C GLY A 106 44.67 -3.04 -15.08
N SER A 107 43.70 -3.60 -14.36
CA SER A 107 42.46 -2.89 -14.01
C SER A 107 42.70 -1.58 -13.24
N ASP A 108 43.66 -1.58 -12.32
CA ASP A 108 44.02 -0.40 -11.52
C ASP A 108 44.58 0.75 -12.37
N ASP A 109 45.53 0.44 -13.27
CA ASP A 109 46.16 1.43 -14.16
C ASP A 109 45.16 1.97 -15.19
N TRP A 110 44.28 1.09 -15.69
CA TRP A 110 43.20 1.46 -16.59
C TRP A 110 42.20 2.40 -15.90
N ALA A 111 41.74 2.06 -14.69
CA ALA A 111 40.79 2.88 -13.94
C ALA A 111 41.38 4.25 -13.60
N ARG A 112 42.65 4.29 -13.19
CA ARG A 112 43.38 5.56 -12.93
C ARG A 112 43.48 6.42 -14.19
N ALA A 113 43.75 5.81 -15.34
CA ALA A 113 43.82 6.51 -16.62
C ALA A 113 42.46 7.09 -17.03
N VAL A 114 41.38 6.33 -16.88
CA VAL A 114 40.02 6.81 -17.18
C VAL A 114 39.67 8.02 -16.30
N ILE A 115 39.90 7.92 -14.98
CA ILE A 115 39.58 9.00 -14.04
C ILE A 115 40.43 10.24 -14.30
N LYS A 116 41.69 10.09 -14.67
CA LYS A 116 42.56 11.21 -15.05
C LYS A 116 42.05 11.94 -16.30
N GLY A 117 41.31 11.26 -17.17
CA GLY A 117 40.66 11.85 -18.33
C GLY A 117 39.41 12.68 -18.01
N ALA A 118 38.83 12.54 -16.82
CA ALA A 118 37.76 13.41 -16.33
C ALA A 118 38.37 14.71 -15.75
N ASP A 119 38.94 15.53 -16.64
CA ASP A 119 39.67 16.75 -16.33
C ASP A 119 38.78 18.00 -16.31
N ASP A 120 39.35 19.16 -15.99
CA ASP A 120 38.58 20.41 -15.81
C ASP A 120 37.96 20.97 -17.10
N ARG A 121 38.06 20.24 -18.22
CA ARG A 121 37.42 20.60 -19.49
C ARG A 121 35.95 20.20 -19.55
N SER A 122 35.55 19.24 -18.72
CA SER A 122 34.16 18.80 -18.59
C SER A 122 33.57 19.17 -17.22
N PRO A 123 32.25 19.37 -17.14
CA PRO A 123 31.57 19.63 -15.88
C PRO A 123 31.56 18.41 -14.95
N ARG A 124 31.49 18.65 -13.64
CA ARG A 124 31.62 17.61 -12.60
C ARG A 124 30.54 16.54 -12.66
N TRP A 125 29.32 16.88 -13.10
CA TRP A 125 28.24 15.90 -13.26
C TRP A 125 28.54 14.85 -14.35
N GLN A 126 29.32 15.18 -15.39
CA GLN A 126 29.75 14.21 -16.38
C GLN A 126 30.83 13.27 -15.82
N HIS A 127 31.70 13.78 -14.93
CA HIS A 127 32.72 12.96 -14.28
C HIS A 127 32.07 11.87 -13.44
N LEU A 128 30.96 12.22 -12.78
CA LEU A 128 30.16 11.29 -12.00
C LEU A 128 29.66 10.09 -12.84
N LEU A 129 29.23 10.32 -14.08
CA LEU A 129 28.79 9.25 -15.00
C LEU A 129 29.94 8.27 -15.32
N VAL A 130 31.14 8.81 -15.57
CA VAL A 130 32.35 8.00 -15.82
C VAL A 130 32.71 7.17 -14.60
N ILE A 131 32.80 7.81 -13.44
CA ILE A 131 33.19 7.16 -12.18
C ILE A 131 32.17 6.08 -11.81
N ALA A 132 30.86 6.36 -11.96
CA ALA A 132 29.81 5.37 -11.74
C ALA A 132 29.95 4.16 -12.67
N GLY A 133 30.22 4.39 -13.96
CA GLY A 133 30.46 3.31 -14.92
C GLY A 133 31.67 2.44 -14.55
N VAL A 134 32.79 3.05 -14.16
CA VAL A 134 33.99 2.32 -13.71
C VAL A 134 33.70 1.48 -12.47
N LEU A 135 33.04 2.05 -11.45
CA LEU A 135 32.67 1.32 -10.23
C LEU A 135 31.73 0.15 -10.52
N LEU A 136 30.69 0.37 -11.33
CA LEU A 136 29.74 -0.69 -11.71
C LEU A 136 30.42 -1.85 -12.44
N GLY A 137 31.35 -1.55 -13.34
CA GLY A 137 32.04 -2.59 -14.09
C GLY A 137 33.06 -3.37 -13.27
N MET A 138 33.84 -2.67 -12.44
CA MET A 138 34.92 -3.29 -11.65
C MET A 138 34.44 -3.97 -10.36
N GLU A 139 33.45 -3.39 -9.68
CA GLU A 139 32.99 -3.89 -8.36
C GLU A 139 31.60 -4.54 -8.42
N GLY A 140 30.81 -4.25 -9.45
CA GLY A 140 29.47 -4.84 -9.61
C GLY A 140 29.50 -6.36 -9.66
N GLY A 141 28.47 -7.01 -9.09
CA GLY A 141 28.37 -8.47 -9.05
C GLY A 141 29.47 -9.18 -8.25
N GLY A 142 30.18 -8.46 -7.37
CA GLY A 142 31.24 -9.05 -6.53
C GLY A 142 32.51 -9.39 -7.30
N ARG A 143 32.83 -8.65 -8.36
CA ARG A 143 34.04 -8.90 -9.18
C ARG A 143 35.35 -8.53 -8.48
N HIS A 144 35.34 -7.52 -7.59
CA HIS A 144 36.53 -7.05 -6.87
C HIS A 144 37.71 -6.73 -7.81
N GLY A 145 37.43 -6.00 -8.89
CA GLY A 145 38.42 -5.71 -9.93
C GLY A 145 39.46 -4.66 -9.57
N LEU A 146 39.27 -3.92 -8.46
CA LEU A 146 40.18 -2.86 -8.02
C LEU A 146 40.90 -3.24 -6.72
N SER A 147 42.12 -2.72 -6.55
CA SER A 147 42.76 -2.75 -5.24
C SER A 147 41.97 -1.93 -4.21
N GLY A 148 41.94 -2.36 -2.94
CA GLY A 148 41.12 -1.72 -1.90
C GLY A 148 41.40 -0.23 -1.71
N GLY A 149 42.67 0.19 -1.84
CA GLY A 149 43.06 1.59 -1.77
C GLY A 149 42.58 2.41 -2.96
N LEU A 150 42.65 1.86 -4.18
CA LEU A 150 42.13 2.52 -5.37
C LEU A 150 40.60 2.59 -5.32
N ARG A 151 39.92 1.48 -4.99
CA ARG A 151 38.48 1.43 -4.79
C ARG A 151 37.99 2.55 -3.87
N SER A 152 38.56 2.67 -2.67
CA SER A 152 38.21 3.73 -1.72
C SER A 152 38.44 5.15 -2.29
N THR A 153 39.50 5.33 -3.08
CA THR A 153 39.79 6.60 -3.74
C THR A 153 38.73 6.94 -4.79
N ILE A 154 38.29 5.95 -5.57
CA ILE A 154 37.26 6.11 -6.61
C ILE A 154 35.88 6.36 -5.98
N GLU A 155 35.51 5.63 -4.92
CA GLU A 155 34.29 5.87 -4.15
C GLU A 155 34.26 7.31 -3.61
N ARG A 156 35.38 7.80 -3.04
CA ARG A 156 35.49 9.18 -2.56
C ARG A 156 35.42 10.20 -3.71
N ALA A 157 36.02 9.89 -4.85
CA ALA A 157 35.95 10.75 -6.03
C ALA A 157 34.51 10.87 -6.55
N LEU A 158 33.72 9.80 -6.52
CA LEU A 158 32.31 9.83 -6.87
C LEU A 158 31.53 10.81 -5.98
N VAL A 159 31.66 10.65 -4.65
CA VAL A 159 30.98 11.54 -3.68
C VAL A 159 31.43 12.99 -3.82
N THR A 160 32.73 13.21 -4.03
CA THR A 160 33.28 14.56 -4.23
C THR A 160 32.73 15.19 -5.52
N ALA A 161 32.69 14.43 -6.62
CA ALA A 161 32.13 14.90 -7.89
C ALA A 161 30.63 15.21 -7.76
N ALA A 162 29.87 14.38 -7.03
CA ALA A 162 28.46 14.63 -6.75
C ALA A 162 28.28 15.93 -5.97
N ASN A 163 28.99 16.11 -4.85
CA ASN A 163 28.88 17.31 -4.02
C ASN A 163 29.25 18.59 -4.77
N LEU A 164 30.34 18.56 -5.57
CA LEU A 164 30.74 19.70 -6.39
C LEU A 164 29.73 20.02 -7.50
N ALA A 165 29.09 19.00 -8.08
CA ALA A 165 28.03 19.19 -9.07
C ALA A 165 26.75 19.80 -8.45
N LEU A 166 26.52 19.56 -7.16
CA LEU A 166 25.40 20.13 -6.40
C LEU A 166 25.60 21.61 -6.02
N GLU A 167 26.81 22.17 -6.14
CA GLU A 167 27.07 23.58 -5.78
C GLU A 167 26.49 24.57 -6.81
N ASN A 168 26.32 24.18 -8.08
CA ASN A 168 25.86 25.08 -9.16
C ASN A 168 24.73 24.50 -10.04
N PRO A 169 23.61 24.00 -9.47
CA PRO A 169 22.57 23.28 -10.21
C PRO A 169 21.86 24.15 -11.26
N THR A 170 21.75 25.46 -11.04
CA THR A 170 21.10 26.40 -11.97
C THR A 170 21.93 26.68 -13.23
N ARG A 171 23.26 26.54 -13.15
CA ARG A 171 24.17 26.80 -14.28
C ARG A 171 24.21 25.62 -15.25
N ASP A 172 24.16 24.40 -14.72
CA ASP A 172 24.38 23.17 -15.51
C ASP A 172 23.08 22.58 -16.07
N GLY A 173 21.92 23.07 -15.63
CA GLY A 173 20.60 22.73 -16.19
C GLY A 173 20.00 21.43 -15.65
N ILE A 174 18.80 21.10 -16.14
CA ILE A 174 17.99 19.96 -15.66
C ILE A 174 18.70 18.62 -15.91
N LEU A 175 19.29 18.44 -17.10
CA LEU A 175 19.99 17.21 -17.47
C LEU A 175 21.13 16.88 -16.49
N ALA A 176 21.87 17.89 -16.02
CA ALA A 176 22.94 17.70 -15.06
C ALA A 176 22.39 17.15 -13.73
N ALA A 177 21.31 17.76 -13.22
CA ALA A 177 20.65 17.33 -11.99
C ALA A 177 20.15 15.89 -12.09
N GLU A 178 19.44 15.53 -13.17
CA GLU A 178 18.94 14.17 -13.40
C GLU A 178 20.07 13.16 -13.59
N SER A 179 21.18 13.56 -14.21
CA SER A 179 22.37 12.72 -14.37
C SER A 179 23.04 12.39 -13.05
N ILE A 180 23.04 13.32 -12.08
CA ILE A 180 23.52 13.08 -10.73
C ILE A 180 22.68 11.97 -10.07
N VAL A 181 21.36 12.10 -10.15
CA VAL A 181 20.42 11.12 -9.60
C VAL A 181 20.60 9.75 -10.26
N LEU A 182 20.72 9.71 -11.59
CA LEU A 182 20.94 8.46 -12.31
C LEU A 182 22.24 7.77 -11.89
N ALA A 183 23.35 8.51 -11.82
CA ALA A 183 24.66 7.95 -11.49
C ALA A 183 24.69 7.40 -10.06
N LEU A 184 24.19 8.17 -9.08
CA LEU A 184 24.06 7.73 -7.69
C LEU A 184 23.07 6.56 -7.59
N ASN A 185 21.97 6.65 -8.34
CA ASN A 185 21.03 5.60 -8.72
C ASN A 185 21.65 4.19 -8.67
N HIS A 186 22.58 4.01 -9.60
CA HIS A 186 23.20 2.73 -9.87
C HIS A 186 24.43 2.44 -8.99
N SER A 187 25.17 3.46 -8.57
CA SER A 187 26.46 3.28 -7.88
C SER A 187 26.36 3.26 -6.36
N PHE A 188 25.29 3.81 -5.76
CA PHE A 188 25.13 3.93 -4.31
C PHE A 188 25.25 2.60 -3.54
N PRO A 189 24.69 1.47 -4.03
CA PRO A 189 24.86 0.16 -3.38
C PRO A 189 26.31 -0.31 -3.28
N LEU A 190 27.21 0.17 -4.14
CA LEU A 190 28.62 -0.21 -4.16
C LEU A 190 29.48 0.59 -3.18
N LEU A 191 28.99 1.74 -2.72
CA LEU A 191 29.71 2.62 -1.80
C LEU A 191 29.77 2.02 -0.40
N SER A 192 30.92 2.16 0.26
CA SER A 192 31.07 1.88 1.68
C SER A 192 30.31 2.90 2.56
N ASP A 193 29.79 2.46 3.71
CA ASP A 193 28.93 3.29 4.57
C ASP A 193 29.61 4.58 5.04
N GLY A 194 30.90 4.51 5.36
CA GLY A 194 31.69 5.70 5.73
C GLY A 194 31.81 6.72 4.60
N ILE A 195 31.79 6.28 3.34
CA ILE A 195 31.82 7.17 2.17
C ILE A 195 30.43 7.70 1.85
N ARG A 196 29.38 6.89 2.02
CA ARG A 196 27.98 7.35 1.90
C ARG A 196 27.69 8.53 2.84
N ALA A 197 28.24 8.53 4.05
CA ALA A 197 28.07 9.64 4.99
C ALA A 197 28.63 10.99 4.49
N GLY A 198 29.54 10.97 3.50
CA GLY A 198 30.12 12.18 2.93
C GLY A 198 29.27 12.88 1.86
N LEU A 199 28.12 12.31 1.46
CA LEU A 199 27.22 12.94 0.49
C LEU A 199 26.48 14.13 1.12
N ASN A 200 26.35 15.21 0.36
CA ASN A 200 25.51 16.35 0.76
C ASN A 200 24.02 16.01 0.53
N TYR A 201 23.42 15.32 1.50
CA TYR A 201 22.01 14.91 1.46
C TYR A 201 21.04 16.10 1.40
N ASP A 202 21.35 17.20 2.09
CA ASP A 202 20.52 18.42 2.09
C ASP A 202 20.36 19.00 0.67
N GLY A 203 21.46 19.05 -0.10
CA GLY A 203 21.43 19.51 -1.48
C GLY A 203 20.87 18.49 -2.48
N LEU A 204 20.96 17.20 -2.16
CA LEU A 204 20.61 16.12 -3.08
C LEU A 204 19.12 15.73 -3.02
N VAL A 205 18.53 15.72 -1.84
CA VAL A 205 17.23 15.06 -1.61
C VAL A 205 16.11 15.65 -2.46
N MET A 206 16.00 16.97 -2.54
CA MET A 206 14.97 17.63 -3.35
C MET A 206 15.19 17.44 -4.86
N ILE A 207 16.44 17.31 -5.31
CA ILE A 207 16.74 16.97 -6.70
C ILE A 207 16.23 15.56 -7.02
N MET A 208 16.47 14.59 -6.14
CA MET A 208 15.98 13.22 -6.35
C MET A 208 14.45 13.14 -6.37
N VAL A 209 13.78 13.80 -5.42
CA VAL A 209 12.30 13.85 -5.35
C VAL A 209 11.71 14.50 -6.61
N ARG A 210 12.30 15.60 -7.08
CA ARG A 210 11.88 16.27 -8.31
C ARG A 210 12.15 15.40 -9.54
N THR A 211 13.31 14.77 -9.67
CA THR A 211 13.61 13.84 -10.78
C THR A 211 12.63 12.67 -10.81
N ALA A 212 12.25 12.13 -9.64
CA ALA A 212 11.29 11.03 -9.55
C ALA A 212 9.88 11.43 -10.00
N THR A 213 9.48 12.69 -9.78
CA THR A 213 8.11 13.17 -10.06
C THR A 213 7.99 13.90 -11.39
N ALA A 214 9.04 14.54 -11.89
CA ALA A 214 9.08 15.33 -13.11
C ALA A 214 9.15 14.47 -14.39
N MET A 215 9.64 15.06 -15.49
CA MET A 215 9.48 14.54 -16.87
C MET A 215 10.07 13.14 -17.09
N GLU A 216 11.27 12.86 -16.57
CA GLU A 216 11.91 11.54 -16.69
C GLU A 216 11.28 10.49 -15.74
N GLY A 217 10.58 10.94 -14.70
CA GLY A 217 9.87 10.12 -13.73
C GLY A 217 8.39 9.98 -14.08
N TYR A 218 7.50 10.48 -13.22
CA TYR A 218 6.04 10.34 -13.36
C TYR A 218 5.34 11.45 -14.16
N GLN A 219 6.09 12.37 -14.78
CA GLN A 219 5.54 13.52 -15.53
C GLN A 219 4.48 14.29 -14.75
N ASP A 220 4.62 14.39 -13.43
CA ASP A 220 3.67 15.00 -12.52
C ASP A 220 2.22 14.50 -12.66
N GLY A 221 2.02 13.26 -13.14
CA GLY A 221 0.70 12.69 -13.41
C GLY A 221 0.02 13.20 -14.69
N ILE A 222 0.68 14.05 -15.48
CA ILE A 222 0.11 14.67 -16.70
C ILE A 222 -0.29 13.60 -17.74
N PHE A 223 0.41 12.46 -17.78
CA PHE A 223 0.11 11.36 -18.69
C PHE A 223 -1.36 10.89 -18.60
N LEU A 224 -2.01 10.98 -17.44
CA LEU A 224 -3.42 10.61 -17.27
C LEU A 224 -4.37 11.46 -18.12
N LYS A 225 -4.05 12.74 -18.31
CA LYS A 225 -4.83 13.67 -19.15
C LYS A 225 -4.65 13.35 -20.64
N HIS A 226 -3.46 12.94 -21.04
CA HIS A 226 -3.20 12.50 -22.42
C HIS A 226 -3.93 11.19 -22.74
N ILE A 227 -3.95 10.26 -21.78
CA ILE A 227 -4.69 8.99 -21.92
C ILE A 227 -6.19 9.26 -22.12
N ASP A 228 -6.79 10.15 -21.34
CA ASP A 228 -8.22 10.48 -21.49
C ASP A 228 -8.59 10.95 -22.91
N SER A 229 -7.68 11.71 -23.55
CA SER A 229 -7.89 12.25 -24.90
C SER A 229 -7.93 11.16 -25.99
N ASP A 230 -7.28 10.02 -25.75
CA ASP A 230 -7.19 8.91 -26.71
C ASP A 230 -8.22 7.79 -26.44
N ILE A 231 -8.85 7.78 -25.26
CA ILE A 231 -9.92 6.83 -24.94
C ILE A 231 -11.18 7.20 -25.74
N LYS A 232 -11.70 6.23 -26.49
CA LYS A 232 -12.89 6.39 -27.32
C LYS A 232 -13.97 5.42 -26.91
N GLN A 233 -15.22 5.87 -26.95
CA GLN A 233 -16.37 4.98 -26.82
C GLN A 233 -16.59 4.28 -28.17
N VAL A 234 -16.65 2.95 -28.14
CA VAL A 234 -16.86 2.07 -29.30
C VAL A 234 -18.25 1.41 -29.21
N PRO A 235 -18.77 0.82 -30.31
CA PRO A 235 -20.09 0.19 -30.29
C PRO A 235 -20.23 -0.85 -29.16
N GLY A 236 -21.39 -0.84 -28.49
CA GLY A 236 -21.65 -1.69 -27.32
C GLY A 236 -21.34 -1.04 -25.97
N ASP A 237 -21.27 0.29 -25.93
CA ASP A 237 -21.00 1.08 -24.71
C ASP A 237 -19.66 0.75 -24.03
N LYS A 238 -18.69 0.31 -24.83
CA LYS A 238 -17.34 -0.01 -24.34
C LYS A 238 -16.38 1.14 -24.58
N PHE A 239 -15.39 1.26 -23.71
CA PHE A 239 -14.24 2.14 -23.88
C PHE A 239 -13.07 1.36 -24.48
N ASP A 240 -12.50 1.93 -25.54
CA ASP A 240 -11.32 1.43 -26.21
C ASP A 240 -10.16 2.41 -26.05
N TRP A 241 -9.04 1.90 -25.54
CA TRP A 241 -7.76 2.56 -25.51
C TRP A 241 -6.75 1.73 -26.29
N SER A 242 -6.61 2.05 -27.57
CA SER A 242 -5.78 1.28 -28.50
C SER A 242 -4.30 1.35 -28.16
N SER A 243 -3.61 0.21 -28.31
CA SER A 243 -2.16 0.06 -28.22
C SER A 243 -1.37 0.86 -29.26
N LYS A 244 -2.04 1.41 -30.28
CA LYS A 244 -1.44 2.28 -31.30
C LYS A 244 -1.61 3.77 -31.01
N SER A 245 -2.30 4.11 -29.92
CA SER A 245 -2.52 5.51 -29.54
C SER A 245 -1.22 6.19 -29.10
N ASN A 246 -1.15 7.51 -29.29
CA ASN A 246 0.04 8.28 -28.92
C ASN A 246 0.24 8.27 -27.40
N SER A 247 -0.84 8.37 -26.62
CA SER A 247 -0.80 8.29 -25.16
C SER A 247 -0.24 6.95 -24.65
N PHE A 248 -0.59 5.83 -25.28
CA PHE A 248 -0.05 4.53 -24.88
C PHE A 248 1.43 4.37 -25.26
N LEU A 249 1.82 4.78 -26.47
CA LEU A 249 3.22 4.76 -26.89
C LEU A 249 4.09 5.67 -26.02
N GLU A 250 3.56 6.83 -25.63
CA GLU A 250 4.23 7.75 -24.71
C GLU A 250 4.37 7.12 -23.32
N LEU A 251 3.32 6.51 -22.78
CA LEU A 251 3.37 5.83 -21.50
C LEU A 251 4.39 4.68 -21.51
N GLN A 252 4.46 3.91 -22.60
CA GLN A 252 5.45 2.84 -22.74
C GLN A 252 6.88 3.40 -22.82
N ARG A 253 7.07 4.51 -23.54
CA ARG A 253 8.34 5.21 -23.61
C ARG A 253 8.77 5.72 -22.23
N GLN A 254 7.84 6.28 -21.47
CA GLN A 254 8.04 6.76 -20.11
C GLN A 254 8.35 5.60 -19.14
N ALA A 255 7.60 4.50 -19.20
CA ALA A 255 7.86 3.28 -18.41
C ALA A 255 9.26 2.69 -18.68
N SER A 256 9.78 2.88 -19.89
CA SER A 256 11.14 2.48 -20.27
C SER A 256 12.23 3.51 -19.92
N SER A 257 11.90 4.63 -19.27
CA SER A 257 12.90 5.66 -18.93
C SER A 257 13.92 5.12 -17.93
N PRO A 258 15.18 5.61 -17.95
CA PRO A 258 16.20 5.20 -16.99
C PRO A 258 15.78 5.39 -15.52
N ILE A 259 15.03 6.45 -15.23
CA ILE A 259 14.56 6.76 -13.86
C ILE A 259 13.42 5.83 -13.47
N LEU A 260 12.38 5.70 -14.30
CA LEU A 260 11.18 4.95 -13.93
C LEU A 260 11.45 3.44 -13.86
N SER A 261 12.27 2.91 -14.77
CA SER A 261 12.70 1.51 -14.75
C SER A 261 13.53 1.14 -13.51
N SER A 262 14.17 2.13 -12.86
CA SER A 262 14.95 1.97 -11.63
C SER A 262 14.34 2.66 -10.42
N MET A 263 13.02 2.92 -10.45
CA MET A 263 12.35 3.70 -9.41
C MET A 263 12.37 3.05 -8.03
N GLY A 264 12.32 1.72 -7.95
CA GLY A 264 12.38 1.00 -6.67
C GLY A 264 13.65 1.36 -5.88
N PRO A 265 14.85 1.11 -6.44
CA PRO A 265 16.11 1.59 -5.87
C PRO A 265 16.14 3.10 -5.61
N LEU A 266 15.62 3.93 -6.51
CA LEU A 266 15.62 5.39 -6.35
C LEU A 266 14.80 5.83 -5.14
N SER A 267 13.60 5.27 -4.95
CA SER A 267 12.75 5.58 -3.79
C SER A 267 13.42 5.23 -2.46
N ARG A 268 14.20 4.15 -2.41
CA ARG A 268 15.00 3.78 -1.23
C ARG A 268 16.20 4.71 -1.03
N LEU A 269 16.83 5.17 -2.11
CA LEU A 269 17.89 6.18 -2.01
C LEU A 269 17.35 7.52 -1.51
N ILE A 270 16.15 7.92 -1.95
CA ILE A 270 15.44 9.09 -1.43
C ILE A 270 15.15 8.91 0.06
N ALA A 271 14.60 7.75 0.46
CA ALA A 271 14.36 7.42 1.86
C ALA A 271 15.65 7.51 2.70
N HIS A 272 16.74 6.91 2.24
CA HIS A 272 18.04 7.00 2.89
C HIS A 272 18.54 8.45 3.00
N ALA A 273 18.37 9.25 1.96
CA ALA A 273 18.75 10.66 2.02
C ALA A 273 17.90 11.45 3.02
N ILE A 274 16.59 11.17 3.10
CA ILE A 274 15.71 11.76 4.10
C ILE A 274 16.14 11.39 5.51
N GLU A 275 16.58 10.16 5.76
CA GLU A 275 17.08 9.74 7.07
C GLU A 275 18.40 10.42 7.46
N ASN A 276 19.24 10.77 6.48
CA ASN A 276 20.60 11.28 6.70
C ASN A 276 20.78 12.79 6.43
N MET A 277 19.72 13.52 6.06
CA MET A 277 19.81 14.98 5.87
C MET A 277 20.02 15.70 7.22
N ASN A 278 20.69 16.84 7.24
CA ASN A 278 20.94 17.60 8.46
C ASN A 278 19.85 18.64 8.72
N ASN A 279 19.23 19.19 7.66
CA ASN A 279 18.17 20.17 7.78
C ASN A 279 16.78 19.49 7.86
N PRO A 280 16.14 19.41 9.03
CA PRO A 280 14.83 18.77 9.15
C PRO A 280 13.72 19.48 8.37
N LEU A 281 13.84 20.79 8.12
CA LEU A 281 12.80 21.55 7.41
C LEU A 281 12.62 21.11 5.95
N LEU A 282 13.65 20.48 5.36
CA LEU A 282 13.52 19.86 4.04
C LEU A 282 12.47 18.75 4.02
N ALA A 283 12.19 18.09 5.16
CA ALA A 283 11.11 17.11 5.25
C ALA A 283 9.74 17.73 4.93
N VAL A 284 9.54 19.00 5.30
CA VAL A 284 8.32 19.75 5.02
C VAL A 284 8.22 20.02 3.52
N GLU A 285 9.29 20.52 2.90
CA GLU A 285 9.33 20.78 1.45
C GLU A 285 9.08 19.52 0.61
N ILE A 286 9.68 18.39 1.01
CA ILE A 286 9.47 17.10 0.33
C ILE A 286 8.00 16.70 0.41
N ARG A 287 7.39 16.82 1.59
CA ARG A 287 5.99 16.43 1.82
C ARG A 287 5.02 17.33 1.05
N GLU A 288 5.24 18.64 1.04
CA GLU A 288 4.45 19.58 0.23
C GLU A 288 4.55 19.25 -1.27
N HIS A 289 5.75 18.90 -1.74
CA HIS A 289 5.96 18.47 -3.14
C HIS A 289 5.21 17.17 -3.45
N LEU A 290 5.26 16.17 -2.58
CA LEU A 290 4.51 14.92 -2.73
C LEU A 290 3.00 15.13 -2.65
N LEU A 291 2.52 16.04 -1.81
CA LEU A 291 1.12 16.43 -1.73
C LEU A 291 0.65 17.05 -3.05
N SER A 292 1.42 17.99 -3.61
CA SER A 292 1.13 18.57 -4.92
C SER A 292 1.16 17.53 -6.04
N PHE A 293 2.14 16.62 -6.03
CA PHE A 293 2.25 15.54 -7.02
C PHE A 293 1.05 14.59 -6.97
N THR A 294 0.71 14.07 -5.79
CA THR A 294 -0.41 13.13 -5.64
C THR A 294 -1.77 13.78 -5.85
N GLY A 295 -1.93 15.07 -5.50
CA GLY A 295 -3.12 15.84 -5.85
C GLY A 295 -3.31 15.95 -7.37
N ARG A 296 -2.24 16.28 -8.11
CA ARG A 296 -2.27 16.30 -9.59
C ARG A 296 -2.56 14.94 -10.20
N LEU A 297 -2.04 13.86 -9.60
CA LEU A 297 -2.33 12.49 -10.01
C LEU A 297 -3.82 12.16 -9.82
N LEU A 298 -4.39 12.51 -8.67
CA LEU A 298 -5.81 12.31 -8.39
C LEU A 298 -6.70 13.12 -9.34
N GLU A 299 -6.39 14.39 -9.57
CA GLU A 299 -7.12 15.24 -10.52
C GLU A 299 -7.05 14.68 -11.95
N GLY A 300 -5.86 14.20 -12.35
CA GLY A 300 -5.66 13.54 -13.64
C GLY A 300 -6.50 12.27 -13.78
N TRP A 301 -6.61 11.47 -12.73
CA TRP A 301 -7.45 10.27 -12.72
C TRP A 301 -8.93 10.61 -12.73
N ARG A 302 -9.37 11.58 -11.92
CA ARG A 302 -10.76 12.06 -11.85
C ARG A 302 -11.28 12.55 -13.21
N GLY A 303 -10.41 13.16 -14.02
CA GLY A 303 -10.76 13.60 -15.37
C GLY A 303 -10.71 12.50 -16.43
N ASN A 304 -10.37 11.27 -16.07
CA ASN A 304 -10.18 10.16 -17.01
C ASN A 304 -11.44 9.28 -17.07
N LYS A 305 -11.92 8.97 -18.28
CA LYS A 305 -13.08 8.09 -18.51
C LYS A 305 -12.95 6.71 -17.85
N LEU A 306 -11.74 6.17 -17.66
CA LEU A 306 -11.54 4.90 -16.97
C LEU A 306 -11.86 4.98 -15.47
N SER A 307 -11.91 6.18 -14.88
CA SER A 307 -12.27 6.36 -13.47
C SER A 307 -13.78 6.23 -13.22
N GLU A 308 -14.58 6.29 -14.28
CA GLU A 308 -16.04 6.11 -14.24
C GLU A 308 -16.43 4.62 -14.13
N ILE A 309 -15.48 3.71 -14.37
CA ILE A 309 -15.70 2.26 -14.42
C ILE A 309 -15.31 1.63 -13.09
N ASP A 310 -16.25 0.90 -12.49
CA ASP A 310 -15.98 0.13 -11.28
C ASP A 310 -15.15 -1.13 -11.61
N LEU A 311 -14.36 -1.59 -10.64
CA LEU A 311 -13.49 -2.77 -10.78
C LEU A 311 -14.26 -4.02 -11.19
N SER A 312 -15.48 -4.20 -10.66
CA SER A 312 -16.35 -5.33 -10.99
C SER A 312 -16.91 -5.29 -12.40
N GLU A 313 -16.81 -4.15 -13.09
CA GLU A 313 -17.48 -3.90 -14.38
C GLU A 313 -16.49 -3.73 -15.53
N GLU A 314 -15.18 -3.83 -15.27
CA GLU A 314 -14.14 -3.64 -16.29
C GLU A 314 -14.30 -4.58 -17.49
N GLU A 315 -14.66 -5.85 -17.28
CA GLU A 315 -14.90 -6.81 -18.38
C GLU A 315 -16.10 -6.41 -19.27
N THR A 316 -17.08 -5.74 -18.67
CA THR A 316 -18.30 -5.30 -19.35
C THR A 316 -18.01 -4.05 -20.19
N PHE A 317 -17.37 -3.04 -19.60
CA PHE A 317 -17.18 -1.72 -20.23
C PHE A 317 -15.84 -1.53 -20.94
N LEU A 318 -14.85 -2.43 -20.81
CA LEU A 318 -13.58 -2.30 -21.54
C LEU A 318 -13.51 -3.26 -22.74
N THR A 319 -12.77 -2.85 -23.78
CA THR A 319 -12.36 -3.75 -24.86
C THR A 319 -11.31 -4.75 -24.38
N ALA A 320 -11.22 -5.91 -25.04
CA ALA A 320 -10.21 -6.92 -24.72
C ALA A 320 -8.78 -6.40 -24.90
N GLU A 321 -8.55 -5.53 -25.89
CA GLU A 321 -7.27 -4.84 -26.09
C GLU A 321 -6.93 -3.96 -24.88
N THR A 322 -7.89 -3.16 -24.41
CA THR A 322 -7.69 -2.30 -23.24
C THR A 322 -7.37 -3.10 -21.98
N LEU A 323 -8.16 -4.15 -21.73
CA LEU A 323 -8.06 -4.97 -20.53
C LEU A 323 -6.74 -5.78 -20.47
N GLN A 324 -6.27 -6.29 -21.61
CA GLN A 324 -5.11 -7.19 -21.65
C GLN A 324 -3.78 -6.51 -21.99
N ILE A 325 -3.80 -5.35 -22.65
CA ILE A 325 -2.59 -4.70 -23.18
C ILE A 325 -2.36 -3.33 -22.54
N THR A 326 -3.31 -2.41 -22.66
CA THR A 326 -3.03 -1.00 -22.31
C THR A 326 -3.24 -0.67 -20.84
N ALA A 327 -4.36 -1.10 -20.25
CA ALA A 327 -4.65 -0.89 -18.83
C ALA A 327 -3.62 -1.52 -17.88
N PRO A 328 -3.08 -2.74 -18.11
CA PRO A 328 -2.05 -3.32 -17.25
C PRO A 328 -0.78 -2.46 -17.12
N VAL A 329 -0.34 -1.83 -18.22
CA VAL A 329 0.84 -0.95 -18.22
C VAL A 329 0.56 0.33 -17.42
N LEU A 330 -0.63 0.92 -17.59
CA LEU A 330 -1.08 2.06 -16.79
C LEU A 330 -1.06 1.73 -15.29
N TRP A 331 -1.65 0.60 -14.91
CA TRP A 331 -1.66 0.16 -13.51
C TRP A 331 -0.27 -0.15 -12.99
N GLN A 332 0.63 -0.67 -13.82
CA GLN A 332 2.02 -0.88 -13.42
C GLN A 332 2.73 0.45 -13.08
N VAL A 333 2.54 1.49 -13.91
CA VAL A 333 3.11 2.83 -13.66
C VAL A 333 2.50 3.46 -12.40
N LEU A 334 1.17 3.41 -12.25
CA LEU A 334 0.46 3.93 -11.07
C LEU A 334 0.88 3.21 -9.78
N LYS A 335 0.98 1.88 -9.81
CA LYS A 335 1.48 1.09 -8.67
C LYS A 335 2.91 1.47 -8.32
N SER A 336 3.78 1.63 -9.31
CA SER A 336 5.16 2.10 -9.08
C SER A 336 5.17 3.47 -8.38
N ALA A 337 4.31 4.39 -8.81
CA ALA A 337 4.19 5.73 -8.20
C ALA A 337 3.73 5.66 -6.75
N MET A 338 2.70 4.84 -6.48
CA MET A 338 2.19 4.60 -5.13
C MET A 338 3.27 3.99 -4.23
N PHE A 339 3.96 2.93 -4.65
CA PHE A 339 5.02 2.30 -3.87
C PHE A 339 6.18 3.26 -3.58
N ALA A 340 6.64 4.00 -4.59
CA ALA A 340 7.71 4.99 -4.41
C ALA A 340 7.30 6.08 -3.42
N THR A 341 6.08 6.60 -3.55
CA THR A 341 5.54 7.63 -2.64
C THR A 341 5.47 7.12 -1.21
N VAL A 342 4.94 5.91 -0.97
CA VAL A 342 4.83 5.34 0.38
C VAL A 342 6.19 5.06 1.01
N VAL A 343 7.18 4.60 0.24
CA VAL A 343 8.56 4.41 0.74
C VAL A 343 9.17 5.74 1.19
N ILE A 344 8.94 6.82 0.42
CA ILE A 344 9.40 8.16 0.79
C ILE A 344 8.66 8.66 2.04
N LEU A 345 7.33 8.48 2.12
CA LEU A 345 6.54 8.81 3.30
C LEU A 345 6.97 8.03 4.54
N GLN A 346 7.37 6.76 4.40
CA GLN A 346 7.88 5.94 5.50
C GLN A 346 9.11 6.59 6.14
N ALA A 347 10.07 7.06 5.34
CA ALA A 347 11.24 7.77 5.85
C ALA A 347 10.86 9.11 6.49
N LEU A 348 9.92 9.86 5.90
CA LEU A 348 9.43 11.12 6.46
C LEU A 348 8.75 10.93 7.82
N MET A 349 7.89 9.92 7.94
CA MET A 349 7.21 9.60 9.20
C MET A 349 8.19 9.07 10.24
N GLY A 350 9.10 8.17 9.85
CA GLY A 350 10.18 7.70 10.72
C GLY A 350 11.02 8.86 11.27
N ARG A 351 11.36 9.83 10.41
CA ARG A 351 12.08 11.02 10.84
C ARG A 351 11.23 11.95 11.72
N THR A 352 9.94 12.10 11.43
CA THR A 352 9.02 12.91 12.23
C THR A 352 8.90 12.39 13.66
N LEU A 353 8.97 11.07 13.85
CA LEU A 353 8.92 10.44 15.18
C LEU A 353 10.20 10.63 16.01
N VAL A 354 11.36 10.79 15.35
CA VAL A 354 12.68 10.82 16.02
C VAL A 354 13.27 12.22 16.11
N ASP A 355 13.02 13.08 15.12
CA ASP A 355 13.61 14.41 15.02
C ASP A 355 12.93 15.41 15.98
N PRO A 356 13.68 16.11 16.86
CA PRO A 356 13.11 17.05 17.84
C PRO A 356 12.39 18.25 17.24
N VAL A 357 12.73 18.66 16.01
CA VAL A 357 12.10 19.79 15.33
C VAL A 357 10.77 19.35 14.71
N LEU A 358 10.77 18.20 14.04
CA LEU A 358 9.56 17.67 13.37
C LEU A 358 8.52 17.14 14.36
N SER A 359 8.95 16.56 15.47
CA SER A 359 8.07 16.05 16.54
C SER A 359 7.41 17.15 17.38
N THR A 360 7.65 18.43 17.09
CA THR A 360 7.00 19.54 17.80
C THR A 360 5.49 19.52 17.60
N LYS A 361 4.75 20.00 18.62
CA LYS A 361 3.28 20.13 18.59
C LYS A 361 2.73 20.93 17.40
N ARG A 362 3.58 21.74 16.75
CA ARG A 362 3.21 22.53 15.58
C ARG A 362 3.38 21.77 14.27
N LEU A 363 4.49 21.03 14.11
CA LEU A 363 4.84 20.42 12.83
C LEU A 363 4.36 18.97 12.72
N ALA A 364 4.35 18.21 13.81
CA ALA A 364 3.94 16.80 13.81
C ALA A 364 2.50 16.59 13.32
N PRO A 365 1.46 17.29 13.85
CA PRO A 365 0.10 17.08 13.37
C PRO A 365 -0.09 17.54 11.92
N ILE A 366 0.52 18.66 11.50
CA ILE A 366 0.50 19.09 10.10
C ILE A 366 1.09 18.00 9.20
N GLY A 367 2.22 17.43 9.60
CA GLY A 367 2.87 16.38 8.82
C GLY A 367 2.08 15.09 8.74
N ALA A 368 1.43 14.70 9.83
CA ALA A 368 0.54 13.55 9.84
C ALA A 368 -0.72 13.78 8.97
N SER A 369 -1.34 14.97 9.05
CA SER A 369 -2.49 15.34 8.22
C SER A 369 -2.14 15.31 6.72
N GLU A 370 -1.06 15.98 6.31
CA GLU A 370 -0.62 16.01 4.92
C GLU A 370 -0.28 14.60 4.41
N THR A 371 0.32 13.76 5.26
CA THR A 371 0.62 12.35 4.93
C THR A 371 -0.66 11.55 4.67
N LEU A 372 -1.68 11.70 5.51
CA LEU A 372 -2.98 11.03 5.29
C LEU A 372 -3.68 11.56 4.04
N ILE A 373 -3.59 12.85 3.73
CA ILE A 373 -4.13 13.40 2.48
C ILE A 373 -3.39 12.82 1.27
N ILE A 374 -2.06 12.66 1.33
CA ILE A 374 -1.28 12.00 0.28
C ILE A 374 -1.75 10.55 0.09
N LEU A 375 -1.96 9.79 1.17
CA LEU A 375 -2.51 8.43 1.11
C LEU A 375 -3.92 8.42 0.50
N GLY A 376 -4.78 9.36 0.88
CA GLY A 376 -6.12 9.52 0.33
C GLY A 376 -6.10 9.82 -1.17
N ASN A 377 -5.15 10.64 -1.64
CA ASN A 377 -4.99 10.98 -3.05
C ASN A 377 -4.61 9.77 -3.92
N ILE A 378 -3.85 8.82 -3.37
CA ILE A 378 -3.42 7.60 -4.07
C ILE A 378 -4.28 6.38 -3.72
N HIS A 379 -5.36 6.56 -2.95
CA HIS A 379 -6.14 5.45 -2.42
C HIS A 379 -6.78 4.62 -3.54
N PHE A 380 -7.18 5.25 -4.65
CA PHE A 380 -7.73 4.59 -5.84
C PHE A 380 -6.77 3.60 -6.50
N ILE A 381 -5.47 3.73 -6.24
CA ILE A 381 -4.43 2.79 -6.67
C ILE A 381 -4.29 1.67 -5.63
N SER A 382 -4.27 2.03 -4.35
CA SER A 382 -4.07 1.07 -3.25
C SER A 382 -5.24 0.10 -3.06
N SER A 383 -6.48 0.54 -3.26
CA SER A 383 -7.67 -0.31 -3.13
C SER A 383 -7.66 -1.48 -4.11
N ARG A 384 -7.03 -1.29 -5.28
CA ARG A 384 -6.88 -2.32 -6.32
C ARG A 384 -5.83 -3.40 -6.00
N LEU A 385 -5.06 -3.26 -4.92
CA LEU A 385 -4.04 -4.22 -4.51
C LEU A 385 -4.56 -5.28 -3.52
N GLY A 386 -5.81 -5.14 -3.05
CA GLY A 386 -6.45 -6.02 -2.07
C GLY A 386 -5.91 -5.82 -0.65
N SER A 387 -6.40 -6.66 0.28
CA SER A 387 -6.15 -6.59 1.74
C SER A 387 -4.69 -6.77 2.19
N ASN A 388 -3.75 -7.03 1.27
CA ASN A 388 -2.32 -7.12 1.55
C ASN A 388 -1.63 -5.76 1.41
N SER A 389 -2.06 -4.76 2.19
CA SER A 389 -1.29 -3.53 2.34
C SER A 389 0.10 -3.87 2.88
N PHE A 390 1.15 -3.55 2.12
CA PHE A 390 2.52 -3.81 2.51
C PHE A 390 2.89 -3.01 3.77
N SER A 391 3.82 -3.54 4.57
CA SER A 391 4.14 -3.03 5.92
C SER A 391 4.44 -1.54 5.98
N ALA A 392 5.07 -0.97 4.96
CA ALA A 392 5.36 0.46 4.91
C ALA A 392 4.09 1.31 4.80
N TYR A 393 3.06 0.88 4.06
CA TYR A 393 1.77 1.57 4.01
C TYR A 393 1.10 1.57 5.39
N VAL A 394 1.07 0.40 6.04
CA VAL A 394 0.49 0.25 7.38
C VAL A 394 1.22 1.15 8.39
N PHE A 395 2.55 1.18 8.36
CA PHE A 395 3.36 2.05 9.21
C PHE A 395 3.01 3.53 8.98
N VAL A 396 3.02 4.00 7.73
CA VAL A 396 2.73 5.41 7.41
C VAL A 396 1.32 5.79 7.86
N ASN A 397 0.32 4.95 7.59
CA ASN A 397 -1.07 5.21 7.96
C ASN A 397 -1.25 5.26 9.48
N LEU A 398 -0.86 4.19 10.19
CA LEU A 398 -1.07 4.08 11.64
C LEU A 398 -0.23 5.08 12.43
N SER A 399 1.02 5.36 12.04
CA SER A 399 1.83 6.38 12.71
C SER A 399 1.26 7.79 12.51
N SER A 400 0.65 8.08 11.37
CA SER A 400 -0.01 9.38 11.15
C SER A 400 -1.27 9.52 12.01
N ILE A 401 -2.08 8.46 12.08
CA ILE A 401 -3.27 8.39 12.95
C ILE A 401 -2.89 8.51 14.42
N ASP A 402 -1.83 7.83 14.86
CA ASP A 402 -1.35 7.87 16.26
C ASP A 402 -0.87 9.26 16.67
N ILE A 403 -0.11 9.95 15.80
CA ILE A 403 0.25 11.35 16.03
C ILE A 403 -1.02 12.19 16.18
N LEU A 404 -1.96 12.12 15.23
CA LEU A 404 -3.18 12.93 15.23
C LEU A 404 -4.13 12.62 16.39
N SER A 405 -4.12 11.39 16.90
CA SER A 405 -4.91 10.99 18.05
C SER A 405 -4.60 11.81 19.31
N ASN A 406 -3.44 12.46 19.36
CA ASN A 406 -3.05 13.37 20.44
C ASN A 406 -3.48 14.84 20.20
N TYR A 407 -4.07 15.15 19.04
CA TYR A 407 -4.40 16.51 18.58
C TYR A 407 -5.86 16.56 18.05
N PRO A 408 -6.87 16.70 18.93
CA PRO A 408 -8.29 16.64 18.54
C PRO A 408 -8.72 17.73 17.55
N LEU A 409 -8.20 18.95 17.67
CA LEU A 409 -8.56 20.05 16.77
C LEU A 409 -8.05 19.77 15.36
N GLU A 410 -6.79 19.40 15.23
CA GLU A 410 -6.12 19.08 13.98
C GLU A 410 -6.73 17.84 13.32
N SER A 411 -7.11 16.83 14.11
CA SER A 411 -7.87 15.67 13.62
C SER A 411 -9.21 16.07 13.02
N ARG A 412 -9.96 16.97 13.69
CA ARG A 412 -11.23 17.48 13.16
C ARG A 412 -11.02 18.27 11.87
N GLU A 413 -10.00 19.13 11.81
CA GLU A 413 -9.72 19.92 10.60
C GLU A 413 -9.24 19.03 9.44
N LEU A 414 -8.50 17.94 9.71
CA LEU A 414 -8.20 16.93 8.70
C LEU A 414 -9.48 16.31 8.15
N LEU A 415 -10.38 15.81 9.01
CA LEU A 415 -11.63 15.18 8.55
C LEU A 415 -12.49 16.14 7.72
N LYS A 416 -12.52 17.43 8.07
CA LYS A 416 -13.17 18.44 7.23
C LYS A 416 -12.47 18.64 5.88
N ALA A 417 -11.14 18.57 5.85
CA ALA A 417 -10.36 18.73 4.62
C ALA A 417 -10.56 17.57 3.64
N ILE A 418 -10.77 16.35 4.15
CA ILE A 418 -11.05 15.14 3.35
C ILE A 418 -12.55 14.77 3.32
N TYR A 419 -13.43 15.69 3.70
CA TYR A 419 -14.86 15.40 3.82
C TYR A 419 -15.48 15.03 2.46
N PRO A 420 -16.33 13.99 2.40
CA PRO A 420 -17.02 13.59 1.17
C PRO A 420 -17.80 14.72 0.50
N ALA A 421 -17.70 14.80 -0.83
CA ALA A 421 -18.35 15.85 -1.60
C ALA A 421 -19.89 15.73 -1.62
N GLN A 422 -20.42 14.50 -1.51
CA GLN A 422 -21.85 14.18 -1.53
C GLN A 422 -22.27 13.48 -0.24
N ALA A 423 -21.85 14.01 0.91
CA ALA A 423 -22.22 13.43 2.20
C ALA A 423 -23.75 13.35 2.38
N GLY A 424 -24.24 12.20 2.84
CA GLY A 424 -25.67 11.93 3.04
C GLY A 424 -26.33 11.18 1.89
N GLU A 425 -25.65 10.98 0.76
CA GLU A 425 -26.09 10.13 -0.35
C GLU A 425 -24.94 9.25 -0.84
N ILE A 426 -25.24 8.12 -1.50
CA ILE A 426 -24.20 7.28 -2.11
C ILE A 426 -23.81 7.91 -3.47
N PRO A 427 -22.55 8.29 -3.68
CA PRO A 427 -22.11 8.85 -4.95
C PRO A 427 -22.26 7.87 -6.12
N ALA A 428 -22.70 8.39 -7.26
CA ALA A 428 -22.78 7.60 -8.49
C ALA A 428 -21.40 7.23 -9.04
N HIS A 429 -20.39 8.09 -8.84
CA HIS A 429 -19.06 7.92 -9.42
C HIS A 429 -18.17 6.99 -8.56
N PRO A 430 -17.57 5.92 -9.12
CA PRO A 430 -16.76 4.97 -8.35
C PRO A 430 -15.58 5.59 -7.59
N LEU A 431 -14.86 6.54 -8.21
CA LEU A 431 -13.80 7.28 -7.52
C LEU A 431 -14.28 8.01 -6.25
N GLN A 432 -15.48 8.59 -6.24
CA GLN A 432 -16.00 9.28 -5.05
C GLN A 432 -16.32 8.27 -3.95
N ARG A 433 -16.93 7.13 -4.31
CA ARG A 433 -17.12 6.00 -3.38
C ARG A 433 -15.79 5.49 -2.81
N ASN A 434 -14.74 5.42 -3.62
CA ASN A 434 -13.41 5.05 -3.14
C ASN A 434 -12.84 6.07 -2.13
N HIS A 435 -13.11 7.37 -2.31
CA HIS A 435 -12.74 8.35 -1.29
C HIS A 435 -13.57 8.23 -0.02
N ASP A 436 -14.86 7.92 -0.12
CA ASP A 436 -15.71 7.64 1.04
C ASP A 436 -15.18 6.43 1.82
N LEU A 437 -14.70 5.38 1.13
CA LEU A 437 -14.02 4.23 1.75
C LEU A 437 -12.82 4.67 2.60
N PHE A 438 -11.91 5.46 2.00
CA PHE A 438 -10.73 5.97 2.69
C PHE A 438 -11.11 6.82 3.90
N TYR A 439 -12.11 7.68 3.73
CA TYR A 439 -12.63 8.56 4.77
C TYR A 439 -13.18 7.77 5.96
N LEU A 440 -14.06 6.79 5.72
CA LEU A 440 -14.67 5.97 6.77
C LEU A 440 -13.63 5.13 7.52
N ASN A 441 -12.70 4.50 6.80
CA ASN A 441 -11.58 3.76 7.41
C ASN A 441 -10.71 4.67 8.29
N THR A 442 -10.49 5.92 7.89
CA THR A 442 -9.73 6.89 8.70
C THR A 442 -10.53 7.33 9.93
N CYS A 443 -11.83 7.58 9.77
CA CYS A 443 -12.71 8.03 10.84
C CYS A 443 -12.83 7.02 11.99
N GLU A 444 -12.85 5.72 11.68
CA GLU A 444 -12.92 4.64 12.68
C GLU A 444 -11.91 4.82 13.81
N HIS A 445 -10.69 5.28 13.48
CA HIS A 445 -9.62 5.45 14.45
C HIS A 445 -9.70 6.74 15.29
N LEU A 446 -10.51 7.72 14.88
CA LEU A 446 -10.55 9.06 15.48
C LEU A 446 -11.85 9.31 16.27
N THR A 447 -12.76 8.34 16.38
CA THR A 447 -14.06 8.53 17.05
C THR A 447 -13.92 8.94 18.53
N ASN A 448 -12.91 8.41 19.21
CA ASN A 448 -12.68 8.62 20.64
C ASN A 448 -12.16 10.01 21.00
N ILE A 449 -11.52 10.69 20.06
CA ILE A 449 -10.91 12.02 20.29
C ILE A 449 -11.85 13.16 19.88
N LEU A 450 -12.83 12.87 19.03
CA LEU A 450 -13.78 13.85 18.53
C LEU A 450 -14.90 14.12 19.53
N SER A 451 -15.46 15.34 19.43
CA SER A 451 -16.62 15.71 20.22
C SER A 451 -17.88 15.01 19.71
N PRO A 452 -18.90 14.77 20.55
CA PRO A 452 -20.16 14.16 20.10
C PRO A 452 -20.83 14.83 18.88
N PRO A 453 -20.91 16.18 18.76
CA PRO A 453 -21.48 16.78 17.55
C PRO A 453 -20.60 16.58 16.31
N ASP A 454 -19.27 16.51 16.48
CA ASP A 454 -18.36 16.19 15.37
C ASP A 454 -18.55 14.72 14.94
N ASN A 455 -18.69 13.77 15.89
CA ASN A 455 -18.98 12.36 15.58
C ASN A 455 -20.32 12.19 14.84
N GLU A 456 -21.35 12.94 15.23
CA GLU A 456 -22.64 12.93 14.54
C GLU A 456 -22.55 13.50 13.12
N GLY A 457 -21.99 14.70 12.97
CA GLY A 457 -21.96 15.41 11.69
C GLY A 457 -20.91 14.89 10.70
N LEU A 458 -19.74 14.50 11.19
CA LEU A 458 -18.61 14.09 10.35
C LEU A 458 -18.61 12.59 10.05
N ILE A 459 -19.12 11.74 10.95
CA ILE A 459 -19.04 10.28 10.78
C ILE A 459 -20.41 9.67 10.50
N ILE A 460 -21.38 9.83 11.41
CA ILE A 460 -22.71 9.20 11.26
C ILE A 460 -23.41 9.70 9.99
N GLY A 461 -23.38 11.00 9.71
CA GLY A 461 -23.98 11.57 8.50
C GLY A 461 -23.44 10.97 7.19
N VAL A 462 -22.14 10.65 7.15
CA VAL A 462 -21.47 10.03 5.99
C VAL A 462 -21.75 8.53 5.92
N ALA A 463 -21.74 7.83 7.05
CA ALA A 463 -21.91 6.38 7.10
C ALA A 463 -23.36 5.93 6.86
N THR A 464 -24.35 6.74 7.24
CA THR A 464 -25.78 6.37 7.21
C THR A 464 -26.28 5.81 5.87
N PRO A 465 -25.99 6.42 4.70
CA PRO A 465 -26.41 5.89 3.41
C PRO A 465 -25.86 4.48 3.12
N TYR A 466 -24.69 4.17 3.68
CA TYR A 466 -23.99 2.91 3.51
C TYR A 466 -24.36 1.86 4.55
N LEU A 467 -25.28 2.11 5.49
CA LEU A 467 -25.72 1.10 6.47
C LEU A 467 -26.80 0.15 5.92
N ASN A 468 -27.45 0.54 4.82
CA ASN A 468 -28.48 -0.26 4.13
C ASN A 468 -28.25 -0.26 2.62
N PRO A 469 -27.07 -0.66 2.12
CA PRO A 469 -26.82 -0.61 0.69
C PRO A 469 -27.69 -1.65 0.00
N THR A 470 -28.25 -1.28 -1.15
CA THR A 470 -28.68 -2.25 -2.15
C THR A 470 -27.52 -3.21 -2.41
N ALA A 471 -27.82 -4.51 -2.59
CA ALA A 471 -26.86 -5.60 -2.75
C ALA A 471 -25.97 -5.49 -4.02
N HIS A 472 -25.23 -4.41 -4.17
CA HIS A 472 -24.25 -4.20 -5.21
C HIS A 472 -22.90 -4.74 -4.70
N PRO A 473 -22.30 -5.75 -5.35
CA PRO A 473 -21.06 -6.36 -4.89
C PRO A 473 -19.91 -5.36 -4.68
N GLY A 474 -19.87 -4.28 -5.46
CA GLY A 474 -18.87 -3.21 -5.34
C GLY A 474 -19.00 -2.32 -4.09
N PHE A 475 -20.06 -2.46 -3.28
CA PHE A 475 -20.25 -1.64 -2.07
C PHE A 475 -19.83 -2.35 -0.79
N LEU A 476 -19.42 -3.62 -0.84
CA LEU A 476 -19.14 -4.41 0.36
C LEU A 476 -18.07 -3.79 1.25
N GLU A 477 -16.94 -3.34 0.69
CA GLU A 477 -15.86 -2.75 1.50
C GLU A 477 -16.30 -1.46 2.19
N ILE A 478 -17.08 -0.62 1.51
CA ILE A 478 -17.58 0.66 2.05
C ILE A 478 -18.67 0.40 3.09
N PHE A 479 -19.52 -0.59 2.84
CA PHE A 479 -20.51 -1.09 3.78
C PHE A 479 -19.85 -1.52 5.10
N GLU A 480 -18.81 -2.35 5.01
CA GLU A 480 -18.05 -2.81 6.17
C GLU A 480 -17.38 -1.63 6.90
N ALA A 481 -16.74 -0.71 6.16
CA ALA A 481 -16.13 0.48 6.73
C ALA A 481 -17.17 1.39 7.44
N ALA A 482 -18.37 1.53 6.88
CA ALA A 482 -19.46 2.31 7.48
C ALA A 482 -19.94 1.70 8.79
N HIS A 483 -20.14 0.37 8.82
CA HIS A 483 -20.50 -0.35 10.03
C HIS A 483 -19.41 -0.25 11.11
N SER A 484 -18.14 -0.42 10.75
CA SER A 484 -17.01 -0.27 11.68
C SER A 484 -16.93 1.14 12.27
N ALA A 485 -17.01 2.18 11.42
CA ALA A 485 -16.97 3.57 11.87
C ALA A 485 -18.15 3.92 12.80
N VAL A 486 -19.37 3.46 12.49
CA VAL A 486 -20.55 3.68 13.34
C VAL A 486 -20.40 2.94 14.66
N LEU A 487 -20.00 1.67 14.67
CA LEU A 487 -19.76 0.93 15.91
C LEU A 487 -18.69 1.60 16.77
N ALA A 488 -17.62 2.13 16.16
CA ALA A 488 -16.59 2.88 16.86
C ALA A 488 -17.14 4.18 17.48
N VAL A 489 -18.07 4.88 16.83
CA VAL A 489 -18.76 6.04 17.42
C VAL A 489 -19.66 5.63 18.58
N LEU A 490 -20.47 4.59 18.41
CA LEU A 490 -21.40 4.10 19.44
C LEU A 490 -20.66 3.61 20.68
N SER A 491 -19.45 3.08 20.50
CA SER A 491 -18.58 2.58 21.56
C SER A 491 -17.86 3.69 22.35
N GLY A 492 -17.88 4.93 21.85
CA GLY A 492 -17.25 6.07 22.52
C GLY A 492 -17.99 6.47 23.81
N PRO A 493 -17.34 6.48 24.99
CA PRO A 493 -18.00 6.79 26.26
C PRO A 493 -18.56 8.23 26.34
N GLN A 494 -18.01 9.15 25.57
CA GLN A 494 -18.49 10.54 25.45
C GLN A 494 -19.78 10.66 24.62
N ASN A 495 -20.13 9.64 23.84
CA ASN A 495 -21.24 9.67 22.89
C ASN A 495 -22.56 9.11 23.46
N THR A 496 -22.67 8.83 24.77
CA THR A 496 -23.83 8.16 25.39
C THR A 496 -25.20 8.66 24.89
N LYS A 497 -25.43 9.99 24.85
CA LYS A 497 -26.70 10.56 24.38
C LYS A 497 -26.93 10.35 22.88
N LEU A 498 -25.88 10.46 22.08
CA LEU A 498 -25.91 10.20 20.65
C LEU A 498 -26.20 8.71 20.38
N THR A 499 -25.51 7.82 21.10
CA THR A 499 -25.67 6.37 21.04
C THR A 499 -27.10 5.96 21.38
N ALA A 500 -27.65 6.45 22.50
CA ALA A 500 -29.04 6.17 22.89
C ALA A 500 -30.06 6.52 21.80
N ARG A 501 -29.86 7.67 21.13
CA ARG A 501 -30.75 8.12 20.04
C ARG A 501 -30.57 7.31 18.75
N PHE A 502 -29.35 6.88 18.43
CA PHE A 502 -29.04 6.26 17.13
C PHE A 502 -29.18 4.73 17.11
N ILE A 503 -29.06 4.06 18.26
CA ILE A 503 -29.18 2.58 18.36
C ILE A 503 -30.42 2.04 17.63
N PRO A 504 -31.64 2.60 17.79
CA PRO A 504 -32.82 2.07 17.09
C PRO A 504 -32.67 2.05 15.56
N THR A 505 -32.06 3.10 14.99
CA THR A 505 -31.82 3.21 13.55
C THR A 505 -30.76 2.20 13.09
N TYR A 506 -29.69 2.04 13.87
CA TYR A 506 -28.63 1.10 13.55
C TYR A 506 -29.07 -0.37 13.65
N VAL A 507 -29.91 -0.70 14.63
CA VAL A 507 -30.47 -2.05 14.80
C VAL A 507 -31.39 -2.40 13.66
N ASP A 508 -32.26 -1.47 13.23
CA ASP A 508 -33.08 -1.65 12.03
C ASP A 508 -32.20 -1.91 10.80
N ALA A 509 -31.10 -1.17 10.65
CA ALA A 509 -30.15 -1.39 9.56
C ALA A 509 -29.45 -2.76 9.60
N LEU A 510 -29.00 -3.23 10.77
CA LEU A 510 -28.44 -4.58 10.93
C LEU A 510 -29.45 -5.67 10.54
N PHE A 511 -30.69 -5.48 10.96
CA PHE A 511 -31.79 -6.38 10.66
C PHE A 511 -32.18 -6.37 9.18
N ASN A 512 -32.17 -5.23 8.50
CA ASN A 512 -32.45 -5.16 7.07
C ASN A 512 -31.29 -5.71 6.22
N SER A 513 -30.06 -5.60 6.71
CA SER A 513 -28.85 -6.07 6.03
C SER A 513 -28.59 -7.58 6.20
N PHE A 514 -28.93 -8.18 7.33
CA PHE A 514 -28.84 -9.63 7.53
C PHE A 514 -30.12 -10.34 7.05
N PRO A 515 -30.04 -11.44 6.25
CA PRO A 515 -28.85 -12.23 5.91
C PRO A 515 -28.18 -11.93 4.56
N ASN A 516 -28.64 -10.91 3.83
CA ASN A 516 -28.25 -10.72 2.42
C ASN A 516 -26.87 -10.04 2.24
N ASN A 517 -26.60 -9.00 3.02
CA ASN A 517 -25.40 -8.16 2.92
C ASN A 517 -24.43 -8.35 4.10
N LEU A 518 -24.91 -8.91 5.22
CA LEU A 518 -24.10 -9.22 6.39
C LEU A 518 -23.90 -10.73 6.53
N SER A 519 -22.66 -11.13 6.78
CA SER A 519 -22.37 -12.51 7.16
C SER A 519 -22.91 -12.82 8.57
N PRO A 520 -23.23 -14.10 8.87
CA PRO A 520 -23.64 -14.52 10.21
C PRO A 520 -22.64 -14.12 11.31
N ARG A 521 -21.34 -14.13 11.00
CA ARG A 521 -20.28 -13.74 11.94
C ARG A 521 -20.31 -12.23 12.21
N GLN A 522 -20.42 -11.40 11.16
CA GLN A 522 -20.50 -9.94 11.30
C GLN A 522 -21.75 -9.51 12.06
N PHE A 523 -22.91 -10.09 11.74
CA PHE A 523 -24.15 -9.80 12.46
C PHE A 523 -24.05 -10.15 13.95
N ARG A 524 -23.59 -11.37 14.27
CA ARG A 524 -23.38 -11.82 15.66
C ARG A 524 -22.45 -10.90 16.42
N PHE A 525 -21.33 -10.51 15.81
CA PHE A 525 -20.36 -9.61 16.40
C PHE A 525 -20.96 -8.23 16.67
N ALA A 526 -21.58 -7.60 15.66
CA ALA A 526 -22.18 -6.28 15.79
C ALA A 526 -23.26 -6.24 16.87
N PHE A 527 -24.14 -7.24 16.91
CA PHE A 527 -25.20 -7.32 17.90
C PHE A 527 -24.65 -7.57 19.32
N LYS A 528 -23.65 -8.45 19.47
CA LYS A 528 -22.95 -8.68 20.74
C LYS A 528 -22.35 -7.37 21.26
N THR A 529 -21.71 -6.58 20.39
CA THR A 529 -21.19 -5.25 20.75
C THR A 529 -22.29 -4.32 21.23
N LEU A 530 -23.44 -4.26 20.56
CA LEU A 530 -24.57 -3.43 21.02
C LEU A 530 -25.05 -3.83 22.42
N ILE A 531 -25.18 -5.13 22.69
CA ILE A 531 -25.55 -5.61 24.02
C ILE A 531 -24.51 -5.16 25.05
N GLN A 532 -23.23 -5.37 24.79
CA GLN A 532 -22.14 -4.91 25.67
C GLN A 532 -22.17 -3.40 25.95
N LEU A 533 -22.56 -2.59 24.95
CA LEU A 533 -22.68 -1.15 25.14
C LEU A 533 -23.88 -0.77 26.02
N THR A 534 -24.96 -1.54 25.97
CA THR A 534 -26.21 -1.27 26.70
C THR A 534 -26.26 -1.91 28.09
N THR A 535 -25.28 -2.74 28.46
CA THR A 535 -25.24 -3.42 29.76
C THR A 535 -24.20 -2.81 30.72
N PRO A 536 -24.36 -2.97 32.05
CA PRO A 536 -23.40 -2.45 33.03
C PRO A 536 -21.97 -3.01 32.80
N PRO A 537 -20.91 -2.22 33.01
CA PRO A 537 -20.87 -0.95 33.76
C PRO A 537 -20.91 0.33 32.89
N THR A 538 -21.47 0.28 31.68
CA THR A 538 -21.39 1.44 30.77
C THR A 538 -22.26 2.62 31.24
N PRO A 539 -21.91 3.87 30.88
CA PRO A 539 -22.77 5.04 31.17
C PRO A 539 -24.15 4.94 30.51
N LEU A 540 -24.24 4.25 29.36
CA LEU A 540 -25.48 4.06 28.62
C LEU A 540 -26.47 3.19 29.38
N SER A 541 -26.01 2.11 30.02
CA SER A 541 -26.89 1.23 30.81
C SER A 541 -27.54 1.95 31.99
N THR A 542 -26.90 3.00 32.51
CA THR A 542 -27.47 3.84 33.58
C THR A 542 -28.49 4.84 33.03
N ALA A 543 -28.24 5.40 31.86
CA ALA A 543 -29.13 6.36 31.22
C ALA A 543 -30.40 5.70 30.65
N GLU A 544 -30.26 4.52 30.05
CA GLU A 544 -31.32 3.77 29.37
C GLU A 544 -31.33 2.30 29.82
N PRO A 545 -31.78 2.00 31.06
CA PRO A 545 -31.64 0.68 31.67
C PRO A 545 -32.43 -0.44 30.97
N MET A 546 -33.52 -0.10 30.28
CA MET A 546 -34.36 -1.08 29.56
C MET A 546 -33.89 -1.36 28.14
N LEU A 547 -32.85 -0.67 27.66
CA LEU A 547 -32.44 -0.76 26.26
C LEU A 547 -31.87 -2.14 25.92
N ALA A 548 -31.06 -2.73 26.80
CA ALA A 548 -30.50 -4.07 26.59
C ALA A 548 -31.61 -5.13 26.45
N GLU A 549 -32.61 -5.09 27.32
CA GLU A 549 -33.76 -6.01 27.27
C GLU A 549 -34.61 -5.77 26.02
N THR A 550 -34.85 -4.51 25.65
CA THR A 550 -35.57 -4.16 24.42
C THR A 550 -34.88 -4.73 23.17
N LEU A 551 -33.53 -4.66 23.10
CA LEU A 551 -32.77 -5.23 22.01
C LEU A 551 -32.91 -6.76 21.96
N LEU A 552 -32.84 -7.44 23.12
CA LEU A 552 -33.05 -8.88 23.20
C LEU A 552 -34.47 -9.27 22.77
N GLU A 553 -35.49 -8.51 23.17
CA GLU A 553 -36.88 -8.72 22.74
C GLU A 553 -37.02 -8.58 21.22
N MET A 554 -36.41 -7.58 20.61
CA MET A 554 -36.39 -7.42 19.15
C MET A 554 -35.72 -8.61 18.46
N LEU A 555 -34.57 -9.06 18.97
CA LEU A 555 -33.85 -10.22 18.44
C LEU A 555 -34.67 -11.50 18.56
N HIS A 556 -35.28 -11.73 19.72
CA HIS A 556 -36.14 -12.87 19.99
C HIS A 556 -37.38 -12.86 19.10
N TYR A 557 -38.08 -11.72 19.01
CA TYR A 557 -39.24 -11.57 18.14
C TYR A 557 -38.89 -11.90 16.69
N ARG A 558 -37.76 -11.42 16.19
CA ARG A 558 -37.29 -11.77 14.85
C ARG A 558 -36.96 -13.25 14.72
N ALA A 559 -36.26 -13.85 15.69
CA ALA A 559 -35.89 -15.27 15.67
C ALA A 559 -37.11 -16.20 15.61
N VAL A 560 -38.18 -15.88 16.33
CA VAL A 560 -39.44 -16.65 16.30
C VAL A 560 -40.09 -16.64 14.92
N HIS A 561 -39.96 -15.55 14.16
CA HIS A 561 -40.59 -15.37 12.84
C HIS A 561 -39.62 -15.57 11.66
N ALA A 562 -38.36 -15.92 11.93
CA ALA A 562 -37.32 -16.02 10.92
C ALA A 562 -37.48 -17.30 10.06
N PRO A 563 -37.06 -17.26 8.77
CA PRO A 563 -37.02 -18.43 7.92
C PRO A 563 -36.17 -19.56 8.52
N THR A 564 -36.72 -20.78 8.49
CA THR A 564 -36.05 -22.01 8.94
C THR A 564 -35.23 -22.68 7.84
N SER A 565 -35.35 -22.21 6.59
CA SER A 565 -34.56 -22.71 5.47
C SER A 565 -33.07 -22.40 5.66
N PRO A 566 -32.17 -23.35 5.36
CA PRO A 566 -30.73 -23.09 5.38
C PRO A 566 -30.39 -21.90 4.48
N LEU A 567 -29.58 -20.97 4.99
CA LEU A 567 -29.11 -19.85 4.18
C LEU A 567 -28.22 -20.37 3.05
N PRO A 568 -28.31 -19.80 1.83
CA PRO A 568 -27.35 -20.09 0.78
C PRO A 568 -25.94 -19.74 1.29
N GLN A 569 -24.94 -20.54 0.92
CA GLN A 569 -23.54 -20.15 1.13
C GLN A 569 -23.33 -18.82 0.43
N SER A 570 -23.23 -17.73 1.19
CA SER A 570 -23.23 -16.38 0.64
C SER A 570 -22.07 -16.24 -0.34
N VAL A 571 -22.34 -15.67 -1.52
CA VAL A 571 -21.33 -15.36 -2.55
C VAL A 571 -20.20 -14.48 -1.96
N TYR A 572 -20.48 -13.76 -0.87
CA TYR A 572 -19.59 -12.90 -0.10
C TYR A 572 -18.59 -13.63 0.83
N MET A 573 -18.50 -14.97 0.80
CA MET A 573 -17.53 -15.75 1.58
C MET A 573 -16.09 -15.78 1.01
N ARG A 574 -15.76 -15.01 -0.04
CA ARG A 574 -14.53 -15.26 -0.81
C ARG A 574 -13.21 -14.84 -0.15
N ASP A 575 -13.18 -13.91 0.80
CA ASP A 575 -11.91 -13.25 1.17
C ASP A 575 -11.46 -13.36 2.64
N THR A 576 -11.99 -14.29 3.44
CA THR A 576 -11.32 -14.63 4.71
C THR A 576 -10.68 -16.01 4.60
N ALA A 577 -9.36 -16.06 4.78
CA ALA A 577 -8.49 -17.23 4.75
C ALA A 577 -8.81 -18.29 5.82
N SER A 578 -10.05 -18.81 5.82
CA SER A 578 -10.55 -19.79 6.76
C SER A 578 -11.32 -20.89 6.03
N GLN A 579 -10.61 -21.62 5.16
CA GLN A 579 -11.03 -22.94 4.65
C GLN A 579 -11.02 -24.05 5.73
N GLN A 580 -11.19 -23.71 7.02
CA GLN A 580 -11.13 -24.69 8.11
C GLN A 580 -12.41 -24.83 8.94
N ASP A 581 -13.43 -23.99 8.73
CA ASP A 581 -14.76 -24.30 9.23
C ASP A 581 -15.66 -24.63 8.05
N ASN A 582 -16.01 -25.92 7.91
CA ASN A 582 -17.26 -26.33 7.27
C ASN A 582 -18.42 -25.65 8.03
N GLN A 583 -18.70 -24.38 7.75
CA GLN A 583 -19.93 -23.73 8.17
C GLN A 583 -21.07 -24.45 7.45
N ALA A 584 -21.61 -25.48 8.11
CA ALA A 584 -22.85 -26.10 7.71
C ALA A 584 -23.90 -25.01 7.54
N SER A 585 -24.73 -25.18 6.52
CA SER A 585 -25.77 -24.22 6.14
C SER A 585 -26.77 -24.08 7.29
N LEU A 586 -26.60 -23.04 8.11
CA LEU A 586 -27.52 -22.68 9.18
C LEU A 586 -28.64 -21.79 8.62
N SER A 587 -29.83 -21.88 9.22
CA SER A 587 -30.95 -20.98 8.91
C SER A 587 -30.80 -19.61 9.58
N GLU A 588 -31.58 -18.63 9.14
CA GLU A 588 -31.65 -17.31 9.79
C GLU A 588 -32.04 -17.47 11.27
N GLN A 589 -33.06 -18.28 11.56
CA GLN A 589 -33.50 -18.57 12.92
C GLN A 589 -32.37 -19.14 13.80
N ALA A 590 -31.59 -20.10 13.29
CA ALA A 590 -30.48 -20.68 14.04
C ALA A 590 -29.37 -19.65 14.34
N ILE A 591 -29.11 -18.73 13.41
CA ILE A 591 -28.09 -17.68 13.61
C ILE A 591 -28.56 -16.63 14.61
N LEU A 592 -29.83 -16.23 14.57
CA LEU A 592 -30.40 -15.30 15.55
C LEU A 592 -30.39 -15.93 16.95
N MET A 593 -30.67 -17.23 17.06
CA MET A 593 -30.52 -17.99 18.31
C MET A 593 -29.07 -17.98 18.81
N LEU A 594 -28.09 -18.27 17.95
CA LEU A 594 -26.66 -18.20 18.31
C LEU A 594 -26.25 -16.77 18.73
N THR A 595 -26.81 -15.75 18.09
CA THR A 595 -26.57 -14.34 18.45
C THR A 595 -27.08 -14.03 19.85
N LEU A 596 -28.26 -14.55 20.20
CA LEU A 596 -28.84 -14.41 21.53
C LEU A 596 -27.97 -15.09 22.59
N LEU A 597 -27.44 -16.29 22.30
CA LEU A 597 -26.52 -16.99 23.20
C LEU A 597 -25.21 -16.23 23.43
N ASP A 598 -24.66 -15.60 22.39
CA ASP A 598 -23.44 -14.79 22.50
C ASP A 598 -23.63 -13.50 23.33
N ALA A 599 -24.88 -13.06 23.50
CA ALA A 599 -25.23 -11.90 24.30
C ALA A 599 -25.31 -12.21 25.80
N LEU A 600 -25.69 -13.45 26.18
CA LEU A 600 -25.90 -13.86 27.57
C LEU A 600 -24.75 -13.49 28.53
N PRO A 601 -23.47 -13.68 28.18
CA PRO A 601 -22.35 -13.33 29.07
C PRO A 601 -22.30 -11.87 29.49
N ASN A 602 -22.89 -10.97 28.71
CA ASN A 602 -22.79 -9.54 28.92
C ASN A 602 -23.98 -8.96 29.69
N LEU A 603 -25.02 -9.75 29.97
CA LEU A 603 -26.25 -9.26 30.60
C LEU A 603 -26.09 -8.97 32.09
N ALA A 604 -26.97 -8.14 32.64
CA ALA A 604 -27.11 -7.99 34.09
C ALA A 604 -27.69 -9.28 34.71
N LEU A 605 -27.44 -9.54 36.00
CA LEU A 605 -27.79 -10.82 36.65
C LEU A 605 -29.29 -11.13 36.63
N ASP A 606 -30.10 -10.11 36.86
CA ASP A 606 -31.57 -10.16 36.83
C ASP A 606 -32.09 -10.47 35.42
N VAL A 607 -31.55 -9.78 34.41
CA VAL A 607 -31.89 -10.00 33.01
C VAL A 607 -31.43 -11.39 32.55
N LEU A 608 -30.21 -11.81 32.92
CA LEU A 608 -29.70 -13.14 32.61
C LEU A 608 -30.61 -14.24 33.17
N GLN A 609 -31.02 -14.11 34.43
CA GLN A 609 -31.93 -15.07 35.06
C GLN A 609 -33.27 -15.18 34.32
N ALA A 610 -33.81 -14.07 33.83
CA ALA A 610 -35.05 -14.07 33.04
C ALA A 610 -34.87 -14.65 31.63
N TRP A 611 -33.73 -14.40 31.00
CA TRP A 611 -33.48 -14.77 29.60
C TRP A 611 -32.96 -16.20 29.39
N LEU A 612 -32.40 -16.86 30.41
CA LEU A 612 -32.00 -18.28 30.35
C LEU A 612 -33.15 -19.23 29.92
N PRO A 613 -34.34 -19.21 30.56
CA PRO A 613 -35.47 -20.06 30.13
C PRO A 613 -36.02 -19.65 28.75
N ILE A 614 -36.11 -18.35 28.45
CA ILE A 614 -36.57 -17.85 27.13
C ILE A 614 -35.66 -18.37 26.00
N SER A 615 -34.35 -18.35 26.23
CA SER A 615 -33.35 -18.89 25.30
C SER A 615 -33.53 -20.40 25.09
N ALA A 616 -33.82 -21.14 26.16
CA ALA A 616 -34.06 -22.59 26.08
C ALA A 616 -35.36 -22.91 25.32
N ASP A 617 -36.42 -22.12 25.50
CA ASP A 617 -37.66 -22.27 24.75
C ASP A 617 -37.46 -22.01 23.25
N LEU A 618 -36.75 -20.91 22.89
CA LEU A 618 -36.40 -20.61 21.51
C LEU A 618 -35.54 -21.70 20.85
N LEU A 619 -34.59 -22.28 21.59
CA LEU A 619 -33.78 -23.42 21.14
C LEU A 619 -34.63 -24.61 20.74
N ASN A 620 -35.70 -24.89 21.51
CA ASN A 620 -36.59 -26.02 21.27
C ASN A 620 -37.50 -25.81 20.04
N MET A 621 -37.73 -24.56 19.63
CA MET A 621 -38.49 -24.20 18.42
C MET A 621 -37.74 -24.54 17.11
N ILE A 622 -36.42 -24.68 17.12
CA ILE A 622 -35.62 -24.98 15.91
C ILE A 622 -35.90 -26.41 15.44
N GLU A 623 -36.68 -26.60 14.37
CA GLU A 623 -37.14 -27.93 13.93
C GLU A 623 -36.00 -28.88 13.49
N ASP A 624 -34.97 -28.34 12.82
CA ASP A 624 -33.83 -29.09 12.30
C ASP A 624 -32.90 -29.57 13.43
N ASN A 625 -32.73 -30.89 13.53
CA ASN A 625 -31.96 -31.51 14.60
C ASN A 625 -30.47 -31.12 14.54
N TYR A 626 -29.89 -30.97 13.35
CA TYR A 626 -28.48 -30.63 13.22
C TYR A 626 -28.20 -29.19 13.67
N MET A 627 -29.02 -28.23 13.21
CA MET A 627 -28.91 -26.82 13.62
C MET A 627 -29.12 -26.66 15.12
N ARG A 628 -30.07 -27.40 15.67
CA ARG A 628 -30.38 -27.40 17.10
C ARG A 628 -29.22 -27.96 17.94
N GLU A 629 -28.64 -29.10 17.56
CA GLU A 629 -27.48 -29.65 18.28
C GLU A 629 -26.30 -28.66 18.27
N ARG A 630 -26.12 -27.90 17.18
CA ARG A 630 -25.11 -26.84 17.14
C ARG A 630 -25.43 -25.68 18.09
N CYS A 631 -26.69 -25.27 18.17
CA CYS A 631 -27.11 -24.24 19.12
C CYS A 631 -27.02 -24.73 20.59
N LYS A 632 -27.36 -26.00 20.85
CA LYS A 632 -27.16 -26.66 22.15
C LYS A 632 -25.69 -26.69 22.55
N ALA A 633 -24.81 -27.05 21.61
CA ALA A 633 -23.36 -27.07 21.85
C ALA A 633 -22.84 -25.68 22.21
N ARG A 634 -23.27 -24.62 21.49
CA ARG A 634 -22.90 -23.24 21.85
C ARG A 634 -23.50 -22.81 23.18
N PHE A 635 -24.75 -23.18 23.47
CA PHE A 635 -25.39 -22.90 24.76
C PHE A 635 -24.53 -23.48 25.88
N TRP A 636 -24.18 -24.75 25.77
CA TRP A 636 -23.32 -25.44 26.73
C TRP A 636 -21.93 -24.79 26.85
N GLU A 637 -21.30 -24.46 25.71
CA GLU A 637 -20.02 -23.76 25.68
C GLU A 637 -20.08 -22.43 26.43
N VAL A 638 -21.11 -21.61 26.23
CA VAL A 638 -21.30 -20.33 26.95
C VAL A 638 -21.38 -20.52 28.48
N LEU A 639 -21.91 -21.66 28.93
CA LEU A 639 -21.98 -21.98 30.37
C LEU A 639 -20.65 -22.53 30.93
N GLU A 640 -19.82 -23.18 30.10
CA GLU A 640 -18.59 -23.87 30.53
C GLU A 640 -17.30 -23.07 30.28
N SER A 641 -17.23 -22.28 29.20
CA SER A 641 -15.98 -21.75 28.62
C SER A 641 -15.27 -20.66 29.43
N GLY A 642 -15.84 -20.24 30.57
CA GLY A 642 -15.32 -19.13 31.37
C GLY A 642 -15.58 -17.74 30.77
N GLU A 643 -16.45 -17.63 29.76
CA GLU A 643 -16.93 -16.34 29.23
C GLU A 643 -17.76 -15.55 30.27
N MET A 644 -18.30 -16.24 31.27
CA MET A 644 -19.09 -15.67 32.37
C MET A 644 -18.20 -15.34 33.58
N ASP A 645 -18.48 -14.23 34.26
CA ASP A 645 -17.86 -13.96 35.56
C ASP A 645 -18.46 -14.87 36.67
N VAL A 646 -17.88 -14.80 37.87
CA VAL A 646 -18.22 -15.71 38.98
C VAL A 646 -19.70 -15.63 39.35
N GLU A 647 -20.27 -14.41 39.38
CA GLU A 647 -21.66 -14.19 39.77
C GLU A 647 -22.63 -14.69 38.70
N ARG A 648 -22.40 -14.38 37.42
CA ARG A 648 -23.22 -14.91 36.31
C ARG A 648 -23.12 -16.42 36.21
N SER A 649 -21.92 -16.97 36.40
CA SER A 649 -21.69 -18.42 36.43
C SER A 649 -22.51 -19.10 37.53
N ALA A 650 -22.59 -18.50 38.71
CA ALA A 650 -23.39 -19.03 39.82
C ALA A 650 -24.89 -19.08 39.47
N VAL A 651 -25.43 -18.03 38.84
CA VAL A 651 -26.82 -17.99 38.35
C VAL A 651 -27.06 -19.08 37.31
N CYS A 652 -26.18 -19.20 36.32
CA CYS A 652 -26.25 -20.22 35.28
C CYS A 652 -26.22 -21.65 35.84
N VAL A 653 -25.31 -21.94 36.79
CA VAL A 653 -25.22 -23.25 37.45
C VAL A 653 -26.46 -23.53 38.28
N ALA A 654 -26.98 -22.55 39.02
CA ALA A 654 -28.20 -22.71 39.80
C ALA A 654 -29.40 -23.02 38.89
N TRP A 655 -29.54 -22.29 37.79
CA TRP A 655 -30.59 -22.55 36.80
C TRP A 655 -30.46 -23.93 36.15
N TRP A 656 -29.24 -24.29 35.71
CA TRP A 656 -28.96 -25.57 35.06
C TRP A 656 -29.23 -26.78 35.96
N SER A 657 -28.84 -26.70 37.24
CA SER A 657 -28.90 -27.82 38.18
C SER A 657 -30.18 -27.90 39.00
N THR A 658 -30.70 -26.76 39.48
CA THR A 658 -31.80 -26.74 40.46
C THR A 658 -33.13 -26.22 39.90
N TRP A 659 -33.12 -25.43 38.81
CA TRP A 659 -34.35 -24.86 38.23
C TRP A 659 -34.79 -25.56 36.94
N GLY A 660 -34.27 -26.74 36.65
CA GLY A 660 -34.68 -27.56 35.50
C GLY A 660 -34.10 -27.12 34.16
N GLY A 661 -33.13 -26.20 34.13
CA GLY A 661 -32.51 -25.71 32.89
C GLY A 661 -31.87 -26.84 32.05
N ARG A 662 -31.26 -27.83 32.71
CA ARG A 662 -30.74 -29.03 32.04
C ARG A 662 -31.82 -29.76 31.23
N ASP A 663 -32.99 -29.96 31.83
CA ASP A 663 -34.08 -30.71 31.20
C ASP A 663 -34.70 -29.88 30.07
N GLN A 664 -34.82 -28.57 30.25
CA GLN A 664 -35.31 -27.65 29.21
C GLN A 664 -34.40 -27.63 27.98
N VAL A 665 -33.08 -27.59 28.14
CA VAL A 665 -32.12 -27.52 27.02
C VAL A 665 -31.90 -28.88 26.35
N LEU A 666 -31.82 -29.97 27.11
CA LEU A 666 -31.52 -31.29 26.56
C LEU A 666 -32.77 -32.03 26.06
N PHE A 667 -33.90 -31.93 26.78
CA PHE A 667 -35.10 -32.75 26.61
C PHE A 667 -36.40 -31.95 26.40
N GLY A 668 -36.33 -30.61 26.25
CA GLY A 668 -37.50 -29.73 26.21
C GLY A 668 -38.52 -30.02 25.11
N ARG A 669 -38.13 -30.66 23.99
CA ARG A 669 -39.08 -31.12 22.95
C ARG A 669 -39.78 -32.43 23.31
N GLU A 670 -39.13 -33.32 24.05
CA GLU A 670 -39.65 -34.65 24.39
C GLU A 670 -40.74 -34.58 25.47
N THR A 671 -40.72 -33.53 26.30
CA THR A 671 -41.71 -33.28 27.37
C THR A 671 -43.02 -32.67 26.87
N ILE A 672 -43.08 -32.16 25.63
CA ILE A 672 -44.31 -31.62 25.03
C ILE A 672 -45.16 -32.75 24.42
N ASP A 673 -44.54 -33.79 23.84
CA ASP A 673 -45.24 -34.95 23.27
C ASP A 673 -45.60 -36.03 24.32
N HIS A 674 -45.02 -35.95 25.50
CA HIS A 674 -45.28 -36.85 26.61
C HIS A 674 -45.62 -36.04 27.86
N GLY A 675 -46.92 -35.90 28.12
CA GLY A 675 -47.48 -35.13 29.25
C GLY A 675 -46.82 -35.44 30.60
N PRO A 676 -47.02 -34.58 31.61
CA PRO A 676 -46.14 -34.49 32.79
C PRO A 676 -46.07 -35.83 33.54
N PHE A 677 -44.91 -36.47 33.49
CA PHE A 677 -44.60 -37.58 34.39
C PHE A 677 -44.18 -37.00 35.74
N MET A 678 -45.07 -37.13 36.74
CA MET A 678 -44.72 -36.95 38.14
C MET A 678 -43.64 -37.99 38.50
N SER A 679 -42.47 -37.50 38.91
CA SER A 679 -41.33 -38.33 39.31
C SER A 679 -41.74 -39.20 40.52
N GLY A 680 -42.02 -40.48 40.27
CA GLY A 680 -42.46 -41.44 41.30
C GLY A 680 -43.45 -42.52 40.84
N GLY A 681 -44.03 -42.42 39.64
CA GLY A 681 -44.91 -43.47 39.09
C GLY A 681 -44.15 -44.52 38.29
N LEU A 682 -44.03 -45.75 38.81
CA LEU A 682 -43.53 -46.91 38.06
C LEU A 682 -44.43 -47.15 36.83
N GLY A 683 -43.90 -46.93 35.62
CA GLY A 683 -44.57 -47.22 34.36
C GLY A 683 -44.78 -48.72 34.14
N GLU A 684 -45.94 -49.07 33.59
CA GLU A 684 -46.33 -50.45 33.26
C GLU A 684 -45.32 -51.14 32.33
N VAL A 685 -44.84 -52.31 32.75
CA VAL A 685 -44.09 -53.24 31.91
C VAL A 685 -45.04 -53.88 30.91
N ARG A 686 -45.02 -53.42 29.65
CA ARG A 686 -45.59 -54.20 28.54
C ARG A 686 -44.63 -55.31 28.14
N SER A 687 -44.97 -56.52 28.58
CA SER A 687 -44.37 -57.78 28.19
C SER A 687 -44.45 -57.99 26.67
N ARG A 688 -43.34 -58.43 26.07
CA ARG A 688 -43.28 -58.85 24.66
C ARG A 688 -43.96 -60.20 24.50
N LEU A 689 -45.01 -60.24 23.67
CA LEU A 689 -45.38 -61.36 22.81
C LEU A 689 -45.78 -60.79 21.45
#